data_AF-A0A3A8YS00-F1
#
_entry.id   AF-A0A3A8YS00-F1
#
_cell.length_a   1.000
_cell.length_b   1.000
_cell.length_c   1.000
_cell.angle_alpha   90.00
_cell.angle_beta   90.00
_cell.angle_gamma   90.00
#
_symmetry.space_group_name_H-M   'P 1'
#
loop_
_entity.id
_entity.type
_entity.pdbx_description
1 polymer ?
#
loop_
_entity_poly.entity_id
_entity_poly.type
_entity_poly.pdbx_seq_one_letter_code
_entity_poly.pdbx_strand_id
1 'polypeptide(L)'
;MKRRLARKVLSLITAVALVFGLAATAYASNDALTRAEMVGLLVEGAGLADQAAAYAARPSAFRDVAEGSAYEGHINLAYEKGWISGVGNDCFLPDNSATQLQAASVLLRCNGTPAALLKSWPADYSGMAVDSGLTAGVAYNESASVSRAQFQQMLDNAASLAGRPYIGITWKSNAQNYDSFKTVIRAAGGIPVELGQVTSSAVGYGADGAVLPEYLEASGMLKQTYADQIKAKDLSRSNAASVMAAIDGVFFTGGEDISPSLYAVPQAEANNGEEINATRDISDYTLMAYCFANDVPTFAACRGMQMMSIVSGSGFIQDIPNYYEAKGKTYDDTHRMPPDAPNRTYARHDVEILTDKSLWLYDVVAGDTLANVSSWHHQGLAPEMLEGTDLTLVAKTTLDGLDIVEGVEKQGKTFCMGVQFHPENDCANALHNNDPAGALCDVDICLTFFETLVGYAAGKPVIGISWGGDPDDYVDMQDIVRNVGGVVTHLPQITSYDQAVKALERVDGIIVTGGEDINPDLYGEEHSPLLEDNNDYRDLRDTSDYNLIKAAVDTNEPMLAICRGMQMFNVACGGGLIQDLPTYLEKEDAEYKVHRNRPNWARHDIAVEKGSKWLEDIIGGTELANVASWHHQVANPERVGEGLTVVSYGPDEVIEAVEYQANDFSLGVQFHPEADALGGDSAVCDPAIAQNFFAALVQHAK
;
A
#
# COMPACT_ATOMS: atom_id res chain seq x y z
N MET A 1 -19.36 0.72 -8.73
CA MET A 1 -18.97 -0.45 -9.57
C MET A 1 -18.70 -0.15 -11.06
N LYS A 2 -19.66 0.32 -11.88
CA LYS A 2 -19.42 0.55 -13.34
C LYS A 2 -18.40 1.67 -13.66
N ARG A 3 -18.13 2.59 -12.72
CA ARG A 3 -17.13 3.67 -12.87
C ARG A 3 -15.68 3.19 -12.72
N ARG A 4 -15.39 2.19 -11.87
CA ARG A 4 -14.03 1.61 -11.67
C ARG A 4 -13.49 0.97 -12.96
N LEU A 5 -14.33 0.16 -13.61
CA LEU A 5 -13.95 -0.60 -14.82
C LEU A 5 -13.59 0.29 -16.03
N ALA A 6 -14.10 1.52 -16.11
CA ALA A 6 -13.78 2.44 -17.22
C ALA A 6 -12.58 3.35 -16.91
N ARG A 7 -12.36 3.71 -15.64
CA ARG A 7 -11.36 4.71 -15.22
C ARG A 7 -9.95 4.11 -15.04
N LYS A 8 -9.82 2.90 -14.46
CA LYS A 8 -8.52 2.24 -14.32
C LYS A 8 -8.10 1.44 -15.55
N VAL A 9 -8.99 1.10 -16.48
CA VAL A 9 -8.57 0.51 -17.79
C VAL A 9 -7.64 1.47 -18.55
N LEU A 10 -7.73 2.78 -18.36
CA LEU A 10 -6.75 3.72 -18.91
C LEU A 10 -5.38 3.63 -18.18
N SER A 11 -5.38 3.48 -16.84
CA SER A 11 -4.17 3.29 -16.01
C SER A 11 -3.50 1.93 -16.24
N LEU A 12 -4.28 0.85 -16.34
CA LEU A 12 -3.80 -0.48 -16.67
C LEU A 12 -3.33 -0.54 -18.13
N ILE A 13 -3.95 0.19 -19.07
CA ILE A 13 -3.39 0.37 -20.42
C ILE A 13 -2.09 1.19 -20.35
N THR A 14 -1.86 2.01 -19.33
CA THR A 14 -0.59 2.74 -19.13
C THR A 14 0.50 1.83 -18.52
N ALA A 15 0.14 0.96 -17.56
CA ALA A 15 1.02 -0.10 -17.04
C ALA A 15 1.29 -1.20 -18.09
N VAL A 16 0.29 -1.53 -18.91
CA VAL A 16 0.41 -2.43 -20.07
C VAL A 16 1.07 -1.71 -21.25
N ALA A 17 1.04 -0.39 -21.38
CA ALA A 17 1.84 0.37 -22.36
C ALA A 17 3.30 0.50 -21.92
N LEU A 18 3.59 0.36 -20.63
CA LEU A 18 4.94 0.08 -20.11
C LEU A 18 5.40 -1.36 -20.44
N VAL A 19 4.47 -2.31 -20.62
CA VAL A 19 4.77 -3.69 -21.08
C VAL A 19 4.74 -3.83 -22.61
N PHE A 20 3.95 -3.01 -23.30
CA PHE A 20 3.89 -2.85 -24.75
C PHE A 20 4.38 -1.45 -25.11
N GLY A 21 5.67 -1.22 -24.80
CA GLY A 21 6.43 -0.23 -25.54
C GLY A 21 6.34 -0.58 -27.02
N LEU A 22 5.43 0.10 -27.73
CA LEU A 22 5.46 0.23 -29.17
C LEU A 22 6.91 0.49 -29.55
N ALA A 23 7.49 -0.48 -30.25
CA ALA A 23 8.86 -0.45 -30.71
C ALA A 23 9.10 0.83 -31.52
N ALA A 24 9.51 1.89 -30.84
CA ALA A 24 10.28 2.96 -31.43
C ALA A 24 11.65 2.37 -31.67
N THR A 25 11.79 1.65 -32.79
CA THR A 25 13.08 1.38 -33.42
C THR A 25 13.65 2.70 -33.93
N ALA A 26 13.96 3.60 -33.00
CA ALA A 26 14.99 4.58 -33.23
C ALA A 26 16.27 3.78 -33.47
N TYR A 27 16.78 3.85 -34.70
CA TYR A 27 18.05 3.26 -35.11
C TYR A 27 19.17 3.85 -34.23
N ALA A 28 19.36 3.27 -33.03
CA ALA A 28 20.55 3.46 -32.23
C ALA A 28 21.63 2.55 -32.80
N SER A 29 22.86 3.06 -32.95
CA SER A 29 24.00 2.29 -33.42
C SER A 29 24.15 1.01 -32.58
N ASN A 30 24.40 -0.11 -33.26
CA ASN A 30 24.56 -1.45 -32.68
C ASN A 30 25.91 -1.64 -31.94
N ASP A 31 26.54 -0.53 -31.56
CA ASP A 31 27.88 -0.55 -31.00
C ASP A 31 27.80 -0.87 -29.50
N ALA A 32 28.52 -1.92 -29.12
CA ALA A 32 28.67 -2.31 -27.73
C ALA A 32 29.33 -1.17 -26.95
N LEU A 33 28.73 -0.75 -25.84
CA LEU A 33 29.34 0.21 -24.94
C LEU A 33 30.64 -0.38 -24.37
N THR A 34 31.69 0.43 -24.35
CA THR A 34 32.86 0.14 -23.53
C THR A 34 32.54 0.35 -22.06
N ARG A 35 33.34 -0.25 -21.18
CA ARG A 35 33.20 -0.09 -19.72
C ARG A 35 33.37 1.36 -19.27
N ALA A 36 34.26 2.12 -19.93
CA ALA A 36 34.45 3.54 -19.66
C ALA A 36 33.24 4.39 -20.07
N GLU A 37 32.69 4.18 -21.27
CA GLU A 37 31.50 4.91 -21.73
C GLU A 37 30.27 4.62 -20.87
N MET A 38 30.09 3.36 -20.44
CA MET A 38 29.02 2.98 -19.53
C MET A 38 29.10 3.75 -18.20
N VAL A 39 30.29 3.88 -17.62
CA VAL A 39 30.48 4.65 -16.37
C VAL A 39 30.29 6.15 -16.61
N GLY A 40 30.69 6.68 -17.77
CA GLY A 40 30.39 8.05 -18.16
C GLY A 40 28.88 8.32 -18.15
N LEU A 41 28.10 7.49 -18.84
CA LEU A 41 26.63 7.60 -18.88
C LEU A 41 25.98 7.46 -17.51
N LEU A 42 26.49 6.58 -16.65
CA LEU A 42 26.00 6.44 -15.28
C LEU A 42 26.15 7.74 -14.49
N VAL A 43 27.35 8.32 -14.51
CA VAL A 43 27.68 9.53 -13.74
C VAL A 43 26.94 10.76 -14.28
N GLU A 44 26.77 10.84 -15.61
CA GLU A 44 25.92 11.85 -16.26
C GLU A 44 24.45 11.68 -15.84
N GLY A 45 23.92 10.47 -15.91
CA GLY A 45 22.55 10.14 -15.50
C GLY A 45 22.27 10.41 -14.02
N ALA A 46 23.29 10.27 -13.16
CA ALA A 46 23.22 10.63 -11.76
C ALA A 46 23.32 12.15 -11.49
N GLY A 47 23.50 12.99 -12.52
CA GLY A 47 23.66 14.44 -12.39
C GLY A 47 25.01 14.86 -11.78
N LEU A 48 26.05 14.03 -11.92
CA LEU A 48 27.35 14.21 -11.24
C LEU A 48 28.51 14.54 -12.19
N ALA A 49 28.21 14.96 -13.42
CA ALA A 49 29.20 15.32 -14.43
C ALA A 49 30.19 16.40 -13.92
N ASP A 50 29.69 17.42 -13.21
CA ASP A 50 30.53 18.48 -12.65
C ASP A 50 31.50 17.97 -11.58
N GLN A 51 31.10 16.96 -10.80
CA GLN A 51 31.96 16.36 -9.79
C GLN A 51 33.06 15.52 -10.43
N ALA A 52 32.78 14.86 -11.56
CA ALA A 52 33.75 14.01 -12.26
C ALA A 52 35.01 14.80 -12.66
N ALA A 53 34.87 16.08 -13.03
CA ALA A 53 36.00 16.94 -13.38
C ALA A 53 37.02 17.09 -12.23
N ALA A 54 36.56 17.21 -10.99
CA ALA A 54 37.43 17.28 -9.82
C ALA A 54 38.13 15.96 -9.50
N TYR A 55 37.56 14.83 -9.93
CA TYR A 55 38.11 13.49 -9.73
C TYR A 55 39.10 13.09 -10.82
N ALA A 56 39.10 13.76 -11.97
CA ALA A 56 40.13 13.58 -13.01
C ALA A 56 41.51 14.08 -12.55
N ALA A 57 41.57 14.99 -11.57
CA ALA A 57 42.82 15.47 -10.98
C ALA A 57 43.42 14.52 -9.92
N ARG A 58 42.78 13.38 -9.65
CA ARG A 58 43.21 12.38 -8.66
C ARG A 58 43.80 11.16 -9.38
N PRO A 59 44.87 10.54 -8.86
CA PRO A 59 45.36 9.28 -9.42
C PRO A 59 44.28 8.21 -9.40
N SER A 60 44.11 7.48 -10.51
CA SER A 60 43.17 6.38 -10.56
C SER A 60 43.61 5.22 -9.65
N ALA A 61 42.63 4.56 -9.04
CA ALA A 61 42.85 3.28 -8.35
C ALA A 61 43.18 2.15 -9.33
N PHE A 62 42.96 2.36 -10.63
CA PHE A 62 43.20 1.38 -11.67
C PHE A 62 44.38 1.79 -12.55
N ARG A 63 45.39 0.93 -12.65
CA ARG A 63 46.65 1.20 -13.37
C ARG A 63 46.49 1.31 -14.89
N ASP A 64 45.39 0.78 -15.43
CA ASP A 64 45.07 0.74 -16.85
C ASP A 64 44.10 1.86 -17.28
N VAL A 65 43.74 2.76 -16.36
CA VAL A 65 43.05 4.01 -16.66
C VAL A 65 44.13 5.08 -16.87
N ALA A 66 44.24 5.58 -18.10
CA ALA A 66 45.28 6.54 -18.45
C ALA A 66 44.98 7.94 -17.88
N GLU A 67 46.02 8.59 -17.36
CA GLU A 67 45.97 9.98 -16.90
C GLU A 67 45.55 10.91 -18.05
N GLY A 68 44.57 11.77 -17.79
CA GLY A 68 43.97 12.69 -18.76
C GLY A 68 43.01 12.02 -19.76
N SER A 69 42.66 10.74 -19.59
CA SER A 69 41.69 10.08 -20.45
C SER A 69 40.27 10.62 -20.24
N ALA A 70 39.43 10.55 -21.28
CA ALA A 70 38.10 11.17 -21.31
C ALA A 70 37.19 10.76 -20.13
N TYR A 71 37.34 9.53 -19.62
CA TYR A 71 36.51 8.97 -18.57
C TYR A 71 37.22 8.79 -17.23
N GLU A 72 38.49 9.24 -17.07
CA GLU A 72 39.25 9.06 -15.83
C GLU A 72 38.49 9.59 -14.60
N GLY A 73 38.00 10.83 -14.67
CA GLY A 73 37.24 11.44 -13.58
C GLY A 73 35.94 10.71 -13.24
N HIS A 74 35.23 10.21 -14.27
CA HIS A 74 34.00 9.44 -14.10
C HIS A 74 34.27 8.09 -13.41
N ILE A 75 35.32 7.38 -13.84
CA ILE A 75 35.75 6.11 -13.26
C ILE A 75 36.21 6.31 -11.81
N ASN A 76 37.02 7.32 -11.55
CA ASN A 76 37.49 7.63 -10.19
C ASN A 76 36.34 7.98 -9.25
N LEU A 77 35.37 8.78 -9.71
CA LEU A 77 34.18 9.13 -8.94
C LEU A 77 33.30 7.92 -8.66
N ALA A 78 33.04 7.09 -9.67
CA ALA A 78 32.22 5.89 -9.52
C ALA A 78 32.89 4.85 -8.60
N TYR A 79 34.23 4.75 -8.62
CA TYR A 79 34.99 3.90 -7.70
C TYR A 79 34.89 4.42 -6.26
N GLU A 80 35.10 5.71 -6.04
CA GLU A 80 34.98 6.33 -4.72
C GLU A 80 33.58 6.13 -4.11
N LYS A 81 32.54 6.19 -4.96
CA LYS A 81 31.15 5.92 -4.55
C LYS A 81 30.83 4.44 -4.35
N GLY A 82 31.77 3.54 -4.62
CA GLY A 82 31.59 2.09 -4.49
C GLY A 82 30.71 1.46 -5.57
N TRP A 83 30.41 2.18 -6.65
CA TRP A 83 29.57 1.66 -7.75
C TRP A 83 30.33 0.64 -8.61
N ILE A 84 31.66 0.79 -8.71
CA ILE A 84 32.55 -0.11 -9.44
C ILE A 84 33.72 -0.58 -8.56
N SER A 85 34.28 -1.74 -8.88
CA SER A 85 35.39 -2.36 -8.13
C SER A 85 36.54 -2.89 -9.00
N GLY A 86 36.49 -2.68 -10.32
CA GLY A 86 37.45 -3.22 -11.29
C GLY A 86 37.27 -4.72 -11.59
N VAL A 87 38.25 -5.33 -12.26
CA VAL A 87 38.29 -6.77 -12.63
C VAL A 87 39.43 -7.54 -11.93
N GLY A 88 40.07 -6.94 -10.93
CA GLY A 88 41.22 -7.48 -10.21
C GLY A 88 42.58 -6.98 -10.75
N ASN A 89 43.66 -7.22 -9.99
CA ASN A 89 45.03 -6.75 -10.29
C ASN A 89 45.11 -5.24 -10.61
N ASP A 90 44.33 -4.44 -9.87
CA ASP A 90 44.21 -2.99 -10.04
C ASP A 90 43.87 -2.60 -11.50
N CYS A 91 43.08 -3.41 -12.20
CA CYS A 91 42.63 -3.14 -13.57
C CYS A 91 41.13 -2.87 -13.64
N PHE A 92 40.73 -1.92 -14.50
CA PHE A 92 39.34 -1.63 -14.85
C PHE A 92 38.97 -2.12 -16.26
N LEU A 93 39.93 -2.19 -17.19
CA LEU A 93 39.74 -2.48 -18.62
C LEU A 93 38.77 -1.50 -19.31
N PRO A 94 39.12 -0.20 -19.41
CA PRO A 94 38.19 0.84 -19.88
C PRO A 94 37.66 0.61 -21.31
N ASP A 95 38.49 0.09 -22.22
CA ASP A 95 38.15 -0.08 -23.64
C ASP A 95 37.44 -1.41 -23.95
N ASN A 96 37.33 -2.32 -22.97
CA ASN A 96 36.60 -3.57 -23.18
C ASN A 96 35.09 -3.32 -23.25
N SER A 97 34.38 -4.08 -24.09
CA SER A 97 32.91 -4.06 -24.10
C SER A 97 32.36 -4.46 -22.74
N ALA A 98 31.41 -3.66 -22.22
CA ALA A 98 30.67 -3.97 -21.01
C ALA A 98 29.60 -5.04 -21.28
N THR A 99 29.42 -5.97 -20.34
CA THR A 99 28.31 -6.94 -20.41
C THR A 99 27.05 -6.36 -19.77
N GLN A 100 25.89 -6.92 -20.11
CA GLN A 100 24.63 -6.53 -19.50
C GLN A 100 24.60 -6.78 -17.99
N LEU A 101 25.25 -7.85 -17.49
CA LEU A 101 25.41 -8.08 -16.05
C LEU A 101 26.28 -7.00 -15.40
N GLN A 102 27.35 -6.56 -16.04
CA GLN A 102 28.18 -5.46 -15.52
C GLN A 102 27.36 -4.16 -15.45
N ALA A 103 26.57 -3.87 -16.49
CA ALA A 103 25.66 -2.73 -16.52
C ALA A 103 24.63 -2.79 -15.37
N ALA A 104 23.95 -3.92 -15.22
CA ALA A 104 22.99 -4.15 -14.14
C ALA A 104 23.65 -4.01 -12.76
N SER A 105 24.83 -4.60 -12.56
CA SER A 105 25.51 -4.57 -11.27
C SER A 105 25.88 -3.17 -10.80
N VAL A 106 26.25 -2.30 -11.73
CA VAL A 106 26.61 -0.91 -11.46
C VAL A 106 25.35 -0.10 -11.12
N LEU A 107 24.25 -0.33 -11.84
CA LEU A 107 22.98 0.34 -11.59
C LEU A 107 22.36 -0.08 -10.25
N LEU A 108 22.40 -1.37 -9.89
CA LEU A 108 21.94 -1.85 -8.58
C LEU A 108 22.71 -1.17 -7.43
N ARG A 109 24.04 -1.09 -7.53
CA ARG A 109 24.85 -0.38 -6.51
C ARG A 109 24.59 1.12 -6.50
N CYS A 110 24.44 1.73 -7.67
CA CYS A 110 24.12 3.15 -7.80
C CYS A 110 22.77 3.50 -7.16
N ASN A 111 21.77 2.63 -7.33
CA ASN A 111 20.44 2.79 -6.76
C ASN A 111 20.36 2.38 -5.26
N GLY A 112 21.51 2.08 -4.64
CA GLY A 112 21.58 1.76 -3.22
C GLY A 112 21.01 0.39 -2.87
N THR A 113 20.97 -0.58 -3.80
CA THR A 113 20.52 -1.93 -3.49
C THR A 113 21.32 -2.49 -2.30
N PRO A 114 20.65 -2.95 -1.23
CA PRO A 114 21.31 -3.41 -0.02
C PRO A 114 22.32 -4.52 -0.29
N ALA A 115 23.52 -4.41 0.27
CA ALA A 115 24.57 -5.43 0.13
C ALA A 115 24.14 -6.82 0.66
N ALA A 116 23.19 -6.85 1.61
CA ALA A 116 22.60 -8.09 2.12
C ALA A 116 21.86 -8.91 1.04
N LEU A 117 21.43 -8.26 -0.05
CA LEU A 117 20.75 -8.88 -1.18
C LEU A 117 21.69 -9.17 -2.37
N LEU A 118 22.97 -8.79 -2.28
CA LEU A 118 23.95 -8.90 -3.37
C LEU A 118 25.22 -9.66 -2.91
N LYS A 119 25.04 -10.85 -2.32
CA LYS A 119 26.10 -11.62 -1.65
C LYS A 119 26.93 -12.46 -2.64
N SER A 120 26.28 -13.05 -3.64
CA SER A 120 26.84 -14.06 -4.53
C SER A 120 26.97 -13.53 -5.95
N TRP A 121 28.19 -13.41 -6.45
CA TRP A 121 28.46 -13.11 -7.85
C TRP A 121 28.53 -14.40 -8.69
N PRO A 122 27.87 -14.48 -9.87
CA PRO A 122 27.01 -13.46 -10.48
C PRO A 122 25.52 -13.56 -10.09
N ALA A 123 25.11 -14.65 -9.44
CA ALA A 123 23.71 -15.06 -9.30
C ALA A 123 22.80 -13.97 -8.70
N ASP A 124 23.17 -13.39 -7.56
CA ASP A 124 22.31 -12.43 -6.84
C ASP A 124 22.14 -11.14 -7.65
N TYR A 125 23.19 -10.71 -8.36
CA TYR A 125 23.14 -9.51 -9.20
C TYR A 125 22.26 -9.72 -10.42
N SER A 126 22.38 -10.88 -11.08
CA SER A 126 21.58 -11.22 -12.25
C SER A 126 20.11 -11.39 -11.86
N GLY A 127 19.84 -12.12 -10.76
CA GLY A 127 18.50 -12.32 -10.23
C GLY A 127 17.85 -11.01 -9.82
N MET A 128 18.51 -10.19 -9.00
CA MET A 128 17.96 -8.89 -8.57
C MET A 128 17.71 -7.94 -9.75
N ALA A 129 18.55 -7.96 -10.79
CA ALA A 129 18.32 -7.14 -11.98
C ALA A 129 17.02 -7.52 -12.72
N VAL A 130 16.71 -8.81 -12.79
CA VAL A 130 15.48 -9.30 -13.40
C VAL A 130 14.29 -9.06 -12.48
N ASP A 131 14.41 -9.46 -11.21
CA ASP A 131 13.34 -9.48 -10.22
C ASP A 131 12.87 -8.08 -9.83
N SER A 132 13.77 -7.10 -9.77
CA SER A 132 13.40 -5.69 -9.54
C SER A 132 12.73 -5.05 -10.76
N GLY A 133 12.87 -5.63 -11.96
CA GLY A 133 12.45 -5.00 -13.21
C GLY A 133 13.48 -4.03 -13.79
N LEU A 134 14.70 -3.96 -13.26
CA LEU A 134 15.79 -3.14 -13.81
C LEU A 134 16.04 -3.44 -15.30
N THR A 135 15.86 -4.70 -15.72
CA THR A 135 16.05 -5.13 -17.11
C THR A 135 14.75 -5.15 -17.93
N ALA A 136 13.65 -4.57 -17.44
CA ALA A 136 12.39 -4.51 -18.18
C ALA A 136 12.58 -3.80 -19.53
N GLY A 137 11.98 -4.36 -20.59
CA GLY A 137 12.14 -3.86 -21.96
C GLY A 137 13.49 -4.20 -22.63
N VAL A 138 14.40 -4.90 -21.93
CA VAL A 138 15.70 -5.33 -22.47
C VAL A 138 15.71 -6.86 -22.61
N ALA A 139 16.13 -7.36 -23.78
CA ALA A 139 16.44 -8.77 -23.97
C ALA A 139 17.70 -9.13 -23.17
N TYR A 140 17.51 -9.49 -21.91
CA TYR A 140 18.58 -9.66 -20.94
C TYR A 140 19.29 -11.02 -21.09
N ASN A 141 20.61 -10.96 -21.23
CA ASN A 141 21.55 -12.06 -21.22
C ASN A 141 22.83 -11.56 -20.55
N GLU A 142 23.14 -12.12 -19.38
CA GLU A 142 24.24 -11.68 -18.52
C GLU A 142 25.61 -11.55 -19.22
N SER A 143 25.86 -12.39 -20.24
CA SER A 143 27.12 -12.46 -20.98
C SER A 143 27.12 -11.61 -22.25
N ALA A 144 25.96 -11.15 -22.72
CA ALA A 144 25.86 -10.31 -23.90
C ALA A 144 26.43 -8.90 -23.63
N SER A 145 26.96 -8.26 -24.67
CA SER A 145 27.36 -6.86 -24.57
C SER A 145 26.13 -5.95 -24.43
N VAL A 146 26.25 -4.89 -23.64
CA VAL A 146 25.20 -3.88 -23.49
C VAL A 146 25.38 -2.79 -24.55
N SER A 147 24.31 -2.42 -25.25
CA SER A 147 24.32 -1.26 -26.15
C SER A 147 23.97 0.03 -25.39
N ARG A 148 24.27 1.19 -25.98
CA ARG A 148 23.91 2.49 -25.40
C ARG A 148 22.40 2.62 -25.13
N ALA A 149 21.57 2.17 -26.06
CA ALA A 149 20.11 2.21 -25.90
C ALA A 149 19.62 1.29 -24.77
N GLN A 150 20.18 0.08 -24.66
CA GLN A 150 19.85 -0.83 -23.56
C GLN A 150 20.25 -0.25 -22.21
N PHE A 151 21.45 0.33 -22.11
CA PHE A 151 21.89 0.94 -20.86
C PHE A 151 21.06 2.16 -20.47
N GLN A 152 20.66 2.99 -21.44
CA GLN A 152 19.74 4.10 -21.17
C GLN A 152 18.38 3.60 -20.65
N GLN A 153 17.80 2.57 -21.27
CA GLN A 153 16.57 1.97 -20.77
C GLN A 153 16.74 1.45 -19.34
N MET A 154 17.87 0.80 -19.02
CA MET A 154 18.15 0.33 -17.66
C MET A 154 18.36 1.48 -16.66
N LEU A 155 18.93 2.62 -17.09
CA LEU A 155 19.02 3.83 -16.27
C LEU A 155 17.63 4.40 -15.94
N ASP A 156 16.76 4.49 -16.93
CA ASP A 156 15.38 4.97 -16.75
C ASP A 156 14.60 4.03 -15.82
N ASN A 157 14.78 2.72 -15.99
CA ASN A 157 14.22 1.72 -15.09
C ASN A 157 14.78 1.91 -13.67
N ALA A 158 16.09 2.09 -13.48
CA ALA A 158 16.71 2.29 -12.17
C ALA A 158 16.13 3.52 -11.44
N ALA A 159 15.91 4.63 -12.15
CA ALA A 159 15.29 5.82 -11.57
C ALA A 159 13.87 5.53 -11.04
N SER A 160 13.11 4.68 -11.73
CA SER A 160 11.76 4.27 -11.30
C SER A 160 11.75 3.35 -10.07
N LEU A 161 12.90 2.74 -9.73
CA LEU A 161 13.06 1.85 -8.58
C LEU A 161 13.48 2.58 -7.30
N ALA A 162 13.93 3.84 -7.41
CA ALA A 162 14.35 4.62 -6.27
C ALA A 162 13.21 4.76 -5.23
N GLY A 163 13.51 4.47 -3.97
CA GLY A 163 12.54 4.56 -2.86
C GLY A 163 11.49 3.44 -2.80
N ARG A 164 11.52 2.45 -3.72
CA ARG A 164 10.63 1.29 -3.62
C ARG A 164 11.08 0.35 -2.50
N PRO A 165 10.16 -0.17 -1.67
CA PRO A 165 10.49 -1.09 -0.59
C PRO A 165 10.76 -2.49 -1.11
N TYR A 166 11.61 -3.23 -0.40
CA TYR A 166 11.91 -4.63 -0.64
C TYR A 166 10.89 -5.51 0.09
N ILE A 167 10.08 -6.24 -0.68
CA ILE A 167 9.01 -7.09 -0.15
C ILE A 167 9.46 -8.55 -0.20
N GLY A 168 9.64 -9.13 0.98
CA GLY A 168 9.99 -10.54 1.15
C GLY A 168 8.80 -11.46 0.84
N ILE A 169 9.03 -12.48 0.02
CA ILE A 169 8.08 -13.57 -0.24
C ILE A 169 8.56 -14.78 0.55
N THR A 170 7.69 -15.35 1.39
CA THR A 170 8.07 -16.43 2.30
C THR A 170 8.50 -17.72 1.60
N TRP A 171 9.54 -18.37 2.12
CA TRP A 171 10.16 -19.58 1.57
C TRP A 171 9.26 -20.83 1.61
N LYS A 172 8.67 -21.28 0.49
CA LYS A 172 7.89 -22.53 0.49
C LYS A 172 8.76 -23.79 0.38
N SER A 173 9.65 -23.81 -0.60
CA SER A 173 10.61 -24.89 -0.84
C SER A 173 11.75 -24.39 -1.73
N ASN A 174 12.82 -25.19 -1.85
CA ASN A 174 13.95 -24.87 -2.74
C ASN A 174 13.62 -24.99 -4.24
N ALA A 175 12.46 -25.56 -4.60
CA ALA A 175 12.03 -25.77 -5.98
C ALA A 175 10.81 -24.92 -6.38
N GLN A 176 10.34 -24.05 -5.48
CA GLN A 176 9.17 -23.21 -5.73
C GLN A 176 9.47 -22.18 -6.83
N ASN A 177 8.51 -21.99 -7.74
CA ASN A 177 8.52 -20.86 -8.67
C ASN A 177 7.75 -19.69 -8.04
N TYR A 178 8.38 -18.52 -7.91
CA TYR A 178 7.80 -17.31 -7.33
C TYR A 178 7.46 -16.22 -8.37
N ASP A 179 7.58 -16.50 -9.66
CA ASP A 179 7.46 -15.50 -10.75
C ASP A 179 6.11 -14.78 -10.76
N SER A 180 5.02 -15.49 -10.44
CA SER A 180 3.70 -14.87 -10.32
C SER A 180 3.66 -13.87 -9.16
N PHE A 181 4.10 -14.25 -7.96
CA PHE A 181 4.16 -13.36 -6.80
C PHE A 181 5.08 -12.15 -7.05
N LYS A 182 6.24 -12.37 -7.66
CA LYS A 182 7.15 -11.30 -8.08
C LYS A 182 6.49 -10.32 -9.05
N THR A 183 5.65 -10.82 -9.96
CA THR A 183 4.91 -10.00 -10.92
C THR A 183 3.87 -9.13 -10.22
N VAL A 184 3.11 -9.71 -9.28
CA VAL A 184 2.12 -8.97 -8.47
C VAL A 184 2.77 -7.90 -7.60
N ILE A 185 3.85 -8.22 -6.89
CA ILE A 185 4.58 -7.26 -6.04
C ILE A 185 5.16 -6.10 -6.86
N ARG A 186 5.73 -6.37 -8.03
CA ARG A 186 6.22 -5.31 -8.93
C ARG A 186 5.10 -4.41 -9.41
N ALA A 187 3.95 -5.00 -9.76
CA ALA A 187 2.76 -4.24 -10.18
C ALA A 187 2.25 -3.33 -9.05
N ALA A 188 2.34 -3.80 -7.80
CA ALA A 188 2.02 -3.03 -6.60
C ALA A 188 3.07 -1.97 -6.22
N GLY A 189 4.20 -1.89 -6.95
CA GLY A 189 5.25 -0.90 -6.71
C GLY A 189 6.36 -1.32 -5.75
N GLY A 190 6.42 -2.59 -5.34
CA GLY A 190 7.50 -3.15 -4.51
C GLY A 190 8.64 -3.78 -5.34
N ILE A 191 9.77 -4.04 -4.68
CA ILE A 191 10.86 -4.88 -5.21
C ILE A 191 10.73 -6.25 -4.56
N PRO A 192 10.36 -7.31 -5.30
CA PRO A 192 10.18 -8.62 -4.70
C PRO A 192 11.52 -9.28 -4.35
N VAL A 193 11.57 -9.93 -3.18
CA VAL A 193 12.72 -10.69 -2.71
C VAL A 193 12.27 -12.08 -2.28
N GLU A 194 12.86 -13.13 -2.85
CA GLU A 194 12.66 -14.48 -2.34
C GLU A 194 13.38 -14.66 -1.01
N LEU A 195 12.63 -14.91 0.06
CA LEU A 195 13.25 -15.18 1.36
C LEU A 195 13.83 -16.59 1.39
N GLY A 196 14.99 -16.72 2.04
CA GLY A 196 15.56 -18.02 2.38
C GLY A 196 14.79 -18.71 3.50
N GLN A 197 15.01 -20.03 3.64
CA GLN A 197 14.47 -20.81 4.75
C GLN A 197 14.86 -20.21 6.11
N VAL A 198 13.87 -19.96 6.96
CA VAL A 198 14.12 -19.62 8.35
C VAL A 198 14.28 -20.91 9.17
N THR A 199 15.38 -21.00 9.89
CA THR A 199 15.78 -22.16 10.68
C THR A 199 15.88 -21.81 12.15
N SER A 200 15.73 -22.82 13.02
CA SER A 200 15.87 -22.70 14.47
C SER A 200 16.81 -23.78 15.00
N SER A 201 17.74 -23.40 15.88
CA SER A 201 18.62 -24.34 16.58
C SER A 201 17.89 -25.23 17.60
N ALA A 202 16.56 -25.19 17.67
CA ALA A 202 15.74 -26.16 18.41
C ALA A 202 15.75 -27.56 17.78
N VAL A 203 16.03 -27.65 16.48
CA VAL A 203 16.10 -28.91 15.73
C VAL A 203 17.36 -28.97 14.87
N GLY A 204 17.67 -30.16 14.36
CA GLY A 204 18.71 -30.37 13.37
C GLY A 204 18.14 -30.42 11.95
N TYR A 205 18.95 -30.02 10.98
CA TYR A 205 18.60 -30.01 9.55
C TYR A 205 19.56 -30.87 8.74
N GLY A 206 19.03 -31.55 7.72
CA GLY A 206 19.80 -32.28 6.71
C GLY A 206 20.51 -31.33 5.74
N ALA A 207 21.32 -31.92 4.84
CA ALA A 207 22.01 -31.16 3.80
C ALA A 207 21.06 -30.52 2.77
N ASP A 208 19.85 -31.06 2.66
CA ASP A 208 18.74 -30.55 1.83
C ASP A 208 17.92 -29.46 2.53
N GLY A 209 18.23 -29.14 3.79
CA GLY A 209 17.50 -28.18 4.62
C GLY A 209 16.27 -28.75 5.33
N ALA A 210 15.95 -30.04 5.14
CA ALA A 210 14.81 -30.67 5.82
C ALA A 210 15.11 -30.94 7.29
N VAL A 211 14.09 -30.85 8.16
CA VAL A 211 14.22 -31.24 9.58
C VAL A 211 14.56 -32.73 9.67
N LEU A 212 15.53 -33.09 10.51
CA LEU A 212 15.98 -34.48 10.62
C LEU A 212 14.90 -35.39 11.24
N PRO A 213 14.77 -36.66 10.80
CA PRO A 213 13.70 -37.55 11.24
C PRO A 213 13.58 -37.77 12.76
N GLU A 214 14.68 -37.66 13.52
CA GLU A 214 14.64 -37.83 14.98
C GLU A 214 13.84 -36.73 15.71
N TYR A 215 13.56 -35.60 15.07
CA TYR A 215 12.74 -34.50 15.58
C TYR A 215 11.25 -34.64 15.21
N LEU A 216 10.92 -35.60 14.36
CA LEU A 216 9.59 -35.77 13.77
C LEU A 216 8.86 -36.99 14.35
N GLU A 217 7.54 -36.87 14.46
CA GLU A 217 6.65 -38.02 14.59
C GLU A 217 6.56 -38.76 13.26
N ALA A 218 6.00 -39.98 13.28
CA ALA A 218 5.83 -40.78 12.05
C ALA A 218 4.92 -40.09 11.01
N SER A 219 4.06 -39.16 11.44
CA SER A 219 3.23 -38.33 10.58
C SER A 219 3.96 -37.17 9.91
N GLY A 220 5.21 -36.90 10.25
CA GLY A 220 5.95 -35.73 9.76
C GLY A 220 5.75 -34.46 10.60
N MET A 221 4.87 -34.49 11.60
CA MET A 221 4.75 -33.42 12.60
C MET A 221 6.02 -33.30 13.46
N LEU A 222 6.30 -32.12 13.99
CA LEU A 222 7.28 -31.98 15.06
C LEU A 222 6.82 -32.73 16.31
N LYS A 223 7.75 -33.43 16.96
CA LYS A 223 7.51 -33.92 18.32
C LYS A 223 7.22 -32.74 19.24
N GLN A 224 6.28 -32.91 20.17
CA GLN A 224 5.76 -31.81 20.97
C GLN A 224 6.86 -31.00 21.69
N THR A 225 7.88 -31.67 22.23
CA THR A 225 9.01 -31.01 22.92
C THR A 225 9.76 -30.00 22.04
N TYR A 226 9.83 -30.22 20.72
CA TYR A 226 10.46 -29.29 19.79
C TYR A 226 9.49 -28.22 19.31
N ALA A 227 8.22 -28.58 19.07
CA ALA A 227 7.16 -27.61 18.78
C ALA A 227 7.03 -26.57 19.91
N ASP A 228 7.12 -26.99 21.17
CA ASP A 228 7.10 -26.09 22.33
C ASP A 228 8.28 -25.11 22.36
N GLN A 229 9.47 -25.54 21.91
CA GLN A 229 10.62 -24.63 21.77
C GLN A 229 10.43 -23.60 20.66
N ILE A 230 9.75 -23.97 19.57
CA ILE A 230 9.41 -23.02 18.49
C ILE A 230 8.35 -22.03 18.97
N LYS A 231 7.30 -22.51 19.66
CA LYS A 231 6.24 -21.68 20.26
C LYS A 231 6.74 -20.72 21.34
N ALA A 232 7.90 -21.01 21.94
CA ALA A 232 8.56 -20.08 22.86
C ALA A 232 9.07 -18.79 22.17
N LYS A 233 9.09 -18.75 20.83
CA LYS A 233 9.48 -17.57 20.02
C LYS A 233 10.85 -17.03 20.39
N ASP A 234 11.79 -17.90 20.74
CA ASP A 234 13.18 -17.50 21.02
C ASP A 234 13.92 -17.19 19.72
N LEU A 235 13.80 -15.94 19.26
CA LEU A 235 14.41 -15.46 18.03
C LEU A 235 15.94 -15.45 18.08
N SER A 236 16.56 -15.50 19.27
CA SER A 236 18.02 -15.62 19.39
C SER A 236 18.56 -16.96 18.89
N ARG A 237 17.68 -17.96 18.77
CA ARG A 237 17.98 -19.29 18.28
C ARG A 237 17.69 -19.47 16.78
N SER A 238 17.27 -18.42 16.08
CA SER A 238 16.93 -18.49 14.66
C SER A 238 17.85 -17.65 13.78
N ASN A 239 17.81 -17.91 12.47
CA ASN A 239 18.45 -17.07 11.46
C ASN A 239 17.51 -15.97 10.91
N ALA A 240 16.34 -15.75 11.51
CA ALA A 240 15.31 -14.86 10.97
C ALA A 240 15.82 -13.43 10.71
N ALA A 241 16.62 -12.88 11.63
CA ALA A 241 17.23 -11.55 11.47
C ALA A 241 18.12 -11.45 10.22
N SER A 242 18.84 -12.52 9.88
CA SER A 242 19.70 -12.57 8.70
C SER A 242 18.90 -12.72 7.41
N VAL A 243 17.79 -13.45 7.45
CA VAL A 243 16.86 -13.61 6.32
C VAL A 243 16.11 -12.30 6.04
N MET A 244 15.73 -11.59 7.10
CA MET A 244 15.02 -10.30 7.04
C MET A 244 15.95 -9.10 6.87
N ALA A 245 17.25 -9.32 6.66
CA ALA A 245 18.19 -8.24 6.45
C ALA A 245 17.84 -7.48 5.16
N ALA A 246 17.44 -6.21 5.31
CA ALA A 246 17.02 -5.32 4.24
C ALA A 246 15.67 -5.67 3.57
N ILE A 247 14.74 -6.19 4.36
CA ILE A 247 13.36 -6.45 3.95
C ILE A 247 12.44 -5.48 4.71
N ASP A 248 11.63 -4.75 3.97
CA ASP A 248 10.78 -3.67 4.48
C ASP A 248 9.34 -4.14 4.77
N GLY A 249 8.90 -5.21 4.10
CA GLY A 249 7.59 -5.84 4.33
C GLY A 249 7.58 -7.29 3.87
N VAL A 250 6.60 -8.08 4.32
CA VAL A 250 6.53 -9.53 4.01
C VAL A 250 5.15 -9.94 3.51
N PHE A 251 5.14 -10.70 2.42
CA PHE A 251 3.98 -11.45 1.94
C PHE A 251 4.12 -12.93 2.30
N PHE A 252 3.26 -13.42 3.20
CA PHE A 252 3.14 -14.83 3.55
C PHE A 252 2.20 -15.55 2.60
N THR A 253 2.73 -16.53 1.87
CA THR A 253 2.00 -17.25 0.83
C THR A 253 1.10 -18.35 1.42
N GLY A 254 0.13 -18.80 0.62
CA GLY A 254 -0.55 -20.08 0.84
C GLY A 254 0.41 -21.29 0.77
N GLY A 255 -0.09 -22.48 1.11
CA GLY A 255 0.71 -23.71 1.15
C GLY A 255 -0.03 -24.91 1.73
N GLU A 256 0.75 -25.88 2.19
CA GLU A 256 0.31 -27.13 2.83
C GLU A 256 -0.21 -26.92 4.26
N ASP A 257 -0.79 -27.95 4.85
CA ASP A 257 -1.38 -27.91 6.19
C ASP A 257 -0.36 -27.58 7.29
N ILE A 258 -0.81 -26.84 8.31
CA ILE A 258 0.01 -26.50 9.48
C ILE A 258 -0.17 -27.57 10.56
N SER A 259 0.94 -28.02 11.13
CA SER A 259 0.92 -29.04 12.18
C SER A 259 0.14 -28.63 13.43
N PRO A 260 -0.77 -29.49 13.93
CA PRO A 260 -1.44 -29.30 15.22
C PRO A 260 -0.53 -29.28 16.45
N SER A 261 0.73 -29.69 16.31
CA SER A 261 1.74 -29.57 17.37
C SER A 261 2.08 -28.10 17.71
N LEU A 262 1.88 -27.19 16.75
CA LEU A 262 2.14 -25.76 16.88
C LEU A 262 0.96 -24.95 17.41
N TYR A 263 -0.21 -25.56 17.58
CA TYR A 263 -1.36 -24.86 18.16
C TYR A 263 -1.09 -24.44 19.61
N ALA A 264 -1.79 -23.41 20.07
CA ALA A 264 -1.70 -22.94 21.45
C ALA A 264 -1.95 -24.09 22.44
N VAL A 265 -2.99 -24.89 22.17
CA VAL A 265 -3.25 -26.18 22.80
C VAL A 265 -3.01 -27.27 21.75
N PRO A 266 -1.94 -28.08 21.89
CA PRO A 266 -1.63 -29.11 20.91
C PRO A 266 -2.74 -30.14 20.75
N GLN A 267 -2.90 -30.66 19.54
CA GLN A 267 -3.90 -31.66 19.20
C GLN A 267 -3.26 -32.85 18.47
N ALA A 268 -3.96 -33.98 18.44
CA ALA A 268 -3.64 -35.06 17.52
C ALA A 268 -4.02 -34.67 16.09
N GLU A 269 -3.30 -35.22 15.12
CA GLU A 269 -3.58 -35.04 13.69
C GLU A 269 -4.95 -35.61 13.31
N ALA A 270 -5.75 -34.78 12.65
CA ALA A 270 -7.10 -35.06 12.17
C ALA A 270 -7.39 -34.31 10.86
N ASN A 271 -6.37 -34.10 10.03
CA ASN A 271 -6.44 -33.37 8.75
C ASN A 271 -6.65 -34.29 7.52
N ASN A 272 -7.16 -35.50 7.75
CA ASN A 272 -7.43 -36.49 6.69
C ASN A 272 -6.20 -36.96 5.88
N GLY A 273 -5.00 -36.88 6.45
CA GLY A 273 -3.77 -37.42 5.84
C GLY A 273 -3.15 -36.53 4.77
N GLU A 274 -3.56 -35.26 4.70
CA GLU A 274 -2.89 -34.22 3.91
C GLU A 274 -1.48 -33.96 4.47
N GLU A 275 -0.56 -33.58 3.60
CA GLU A 275 0.87 -33.46 3.93
C GLU A 275 1.12 -32.35 4.96
N ILE A 276 1.92 -32.68 5.99
CA ILE A 276 2.44 -31.72 6.97
C ILE A 276 3.94 -31.56 6.76
N ASN A 277 4.40 -30.31 6.64
CA ASN A 277 5.80 -29.98 6.45
C ASN A 277 6.37 -29.24 7.66
N ALA A 278 6.92 -29.99 8.62
CA ALA A 278 7.59 -29.43 9.80
C ALA A 278 8.70 -28.41 9.48
N THR A 279 9.36 -28.55 8.33
CA THR A 279 10.42 -27.62 7.91
C THR A 279 9.85 -26.24 7.57
N ARG A 280 8.75 -26.21 6.79
CA ARG A 280 8.03 -24.98 6.45
C ARG A 280 7.32 -24.39 7.67
N ASP A 281 6.75 -25.24 8.52
CA ASP A 281 6.13 -24.85 9.79
C ASP A 281 7.09 -24.06 10.68
N ILE A 282 8.32 -24.54 10.89
CA ILE A 282 9.35 -23.82 11.66
C ILE A 282 9.68 -22.49 10.99
N SER A 283 9.85 -22.51 9.67
CA SER A 283 10.23 -21.31 8.91
C SER A 283 9.20 -20.20 9.09
N ASP A 284 7.92 -20.48 8.84
CA ASP A 284 6.88 -19.45 8.93
C ASP A 284 6.51 -19.07 10.34
N TYR A 285 6.45 -20.02 11.28
CA TYR A 285 6.17 -19.68 12.66
C TYR A 285 7.22 -18.70 13.19
N THR A 286 8.50 -19.00 12.92
CA THR A 286 9.62 -18.17 13.39
C THR A 286 9.67 -16.83 12.66
N LEU A 287 9.40 -16.81 11.35
CA LEU A 287 9.36 -15.57 10.57
C LEU A 287 8.19 -14.66 10.99
N MET A 288 6.99 -15.21 11.16
CA MET A 288 5.82 -14.47 11.63
C MET A 288 6.04 -13.91 13.04
N ALA A 289 6.64 -14.71 13.94
CA ALA A 289 7.04 -14.23 15.26
C ALA A 289 8.08 -13.10 15.19
N TYR A 290 9.01 -13.16 14.24
CA TYR A 290 9.97 -12.08 13.99
C TYR A 290 9.26 -10.81 13.49
N CYS A 291 8.35 -10.92 12.52
CA CYS A 291 7.58 -9.79 12.00
C CYS A 291 6.76 -9.12 13.11
N PHE A 292 6.11 -9.90 13.99
CA PHE A 292 5.38 -9.36 15.14
C PHE A 292 6.30 -8.63 16.12
N ALA A 293 7.48 -9.18 16.42
CA ALA A 293 8.40 -8.62 17.39
C ALA A 293 9.05 -7.30 16.90
N ASN A 294 9.22 -7.15 15.59
CA ASN A 294 9.89 -5.99 14.97
C ASN A 294 8.93 -5.07 14.20
N ASP A 295 7.62 -5.28 14.34
CA ASP A 295 6.56 -4.51 13.67
C ASP A 295 6.74 -4.38 12.16
N VAL A 296 7.11 -5.49 11.50
CA VAL A 296 7.31 -5.52 10.05
C VAL A 296 5.93 -5.57 9.36
N PRO A 297 5.62 -4.64 8.43
CA PRO A 297 4.43 -4.70 7.58
C PRO A 297 4.22 -6.08 6.98
N THR A 298 3.08 -6.70 7.27
CA THR A 298 2.81 -8.10 6.93
C THR A 298 1.44 -8.26 6.29
N PHE A 299 1.43 -8.89 5.11
CA PHE A 299 0.20 -9.40 4.48
C PHE A 299 0.30 -10.91 4.36
N ALA A 300 -0.75 -11.63 4.74
CA ALA A 300 -0.76 -13.08 4.77
C ALA A 300 -1.98 -13.67 4.05
N ALA A 301 -1.77 -14.59 3.11
CA ALA A 301 -2.84 -15.26 2.37
C ALA A 301 -2.92 -16.75 2.70
N CYS A 302 -4.13 -17.27 2.86
CA CYS A 302 -4.44 -18.68 3.12
C CYS A 302 -3.63 -19.25 4.29
N ARG A 303 -2.68 -20.16 4.04
CA ARG A 303 -1.75 -20.70 5.04
C ARG A 303 -1.01 -19.61 5.83
N GLY A 304 -0.68 -18.49 5.18
CA GLY A 304 -0.10 -17.34 5.86
C GLY A 304 -1.01 -16.80 6.98
N MET A 305 -2.29 -16.59 6.70
CA MET A 305 -3.27 -16.15 7.70
C MET A 305 -3.43 -17.20 8.80
N GLN A 306 -3.47 -18.48 8.43
CA GLN A 306 -3.55 -19.58 9.40
C GLN A 306 -2.35 -19.57 10.36
N MET A 307 -1.14 -19.38 9.83
CA MET A 307 0.07 -19.25 10.65
C MET A 307 0.04 -18.00 11.53
N MET A 308 -0.43 -16.87 10.99
CA MET A 308 -0.63 -15.62 11.75
C MET A 308 -1.53 -15.86 12.98
N SER A 309 -2.62 -16.60 12.80
CA SER A 309 -3.54 -16.95 13.88
C SER A 309 -2.93 -17.89 14.91
N ILE A 310 -2.25 -18.95 14.45
CA ILE A 310 -1.57 -19.94 15.31
C ILE A 310 -0.46 -19.28 16.14
N VAL A 311 0.35 -18.40 15.54
CA VAL A 311 1.40 -17.64 16.24
C VAL A 311 0.78 -16.67 17.24
N SER A 312 -0.41 -16.13 16.99
CA SER A 312 -1.16 -15.28 17.92
C SER A 312 -1.86 -16.07 19.04
N GLY A 313 -1.82 -17.40 18.98
CA GLY A 313 -2.34 -18.28 20.03
C GLY A 313 -3.79 -18.70 19.83
N SER A 314 -4.34 -18.59 18.63
CA SER A 314 -5.72 -18.99 18.34
C SER A 314 -5.93 -20.51 18.47
N GLY A 315 -7.21 -20.89 18.62
CA GLY A 315 -7.66 -22.25 18.26
C GLY A 315 -7.60 -22.46 16.73
N PHE A 316 -7.88 -23.68 16.28
CA PHE A 316 -7.80 -24.00 14.86
C PHE A 316 -8.68 -25.19 14.45
N ILE A 317 -9.19 -25.15 13.21
CA ILE A 317 -9.94 -26.23 12.56
C ILE A 317 -8.98 -26.98 11.63
N GLN A 318 -8.77 -28.27 11.91
CA GLN A 318 -7.91 -29.13 11.08
C GLN A 318 -8.59 -29.61 9.79
N ASP A 319 -9.92 -29.66 9.77
CA ASP A 319 -10.71 -29.99 8.59
C ASP A 319 -12.13 -29.42 8.70
N ILE A 320 -12.48 -28.49 7.80
CA ILE A 320 -13.76 -27.77 7.77
C ILE A 320 -14.94 -28.75 7.54
N PRO A 321 -14.92 -29.67 6.57
CA PRO A 321 -15.97 -30.68 6.42
C PRO A 321 -16.27 -31.45 7.72
N ASN A 322 -15.23 -31.98 8.37
CA ASN A 322 -15.37 -32.71 9.64
C ASN A 322 -15.90 -31.80 10.77
N TYR A 323 -15.50 -30.53 10.80
CA TYR A 323 -16.01 -29.55 11.76
C TYR A 323 -17.51 -29.27 11.58
N TYR A 324 -17.98 -29.17 10.34
CA TYR A 324 -19.41 -29.03 10.04
C TYR A 324 -20.18 -30.29 10.45
N GLU A 325 -19.67 -31.48 10.10
CA GLU A 325 -20.27 -32.76 10.48
C GLU A 325 -20.41 -32.88 12.01
N ALA A 326 -19.34 -32.55 12.76
CA ALA A 326 -19.33 -32.60 14.22
C ALA A 326 -20.36 -31.64 14.86
N LYS A 327 -20.73 -30.55 14.18
CA LYS A 327 -21.78 -29.61 14.61
C LYS A 327 -23.17 -29.95 14.07
N GLY A 328 -23.32 -31.06 13.34
CA GLY A 328 -24.57 -31.48 12.73
C GLY A 328 -25.03 -30.54 11.60
N LYS A 329 -24.07 -29.96 10.87
CA LYS A 329 -24.27 -28.97 9.81
C LYS A 329 -23.83 -29.51 8.46
N THR A 330 -24.37 -28.92 7.40
CA THR A 330 -24.09 -29.31 6.01
C THR A 330 -22.97 -28.46 5.44
N TYR A 331 -21.98 -29.11 4.85
CA TYR A 331 -20.90 -28.47 4.10
C TYR A 331 -21.08 -28.76 2.60
N ASP A 332 -20.85 -27.76 1.75
CA ASP A 332 -21.13 -27.80 0.31
C ASP A 332 -19.89 -27.48 -0.55
N ASP A 333 -18.69 -27.75 -0.01
CA ASP A 333 -17.41 -27.53 -0.68
C ASP A 333 -17.05 -26.05 -0.96
N THR A 334 -17.76 -25.11 -0.31
CA THR A 334 -17.57 -23.66 -0.43
C THR A 334 -16.10 -23.21 -0.43
N HIS A 335 -15.24 -23.79 0.42
CA HIS A 335 -13.85 -23.33 0.61
C HIS A 335 -12.80 -24.15 -0.17
N ARG A 336 -13.16 -25.33 -0.69
CA ARG A 336 -12.25 -26.17 -1.49
C ARG A 336 -13.05 -27.21 -2.26
N MET A 337 -12.83 -27.26 -3.58
CA MET A 337 -13.43 -28.29 -4.42
C MET A 337 -13.00 -29.71 -3.97
N PRO A 338 -13.92 -30.70 -4.03
CA PRO A 338 -13.63 -32.04 -3.56
C PRO A 338 -12.53 -32.70 -4.43
N PRO A 339 -11.75 -33.65 -3.89
CA PRO A 339 -10.61 -34.25 -4.59
C PRO A 339 -10.95 -34.91 -5.93
N ASP A 340 -12.18 -35.37 -6.11
CA ASP A 340 -12.68 -36.05 -7.31
C ASP A 340 -13.42 -35.12 -8.30
N ALA A 341 -13.46 -33.81 -8.04
CA ALA A 341 -14.14 -32.87 -8.91
C ALA A 341 -13.53 -32.82 -10.33
N PRO A 342 -14.37 -32.84 -11.40
CA PRO A 342 -13.89 -32.64 -12.75
C PRO A 342 -13.36 -31.20 -12.90
N ASN A 343 -12.11 -31.04 -13.35
CA ASN A 343 -11.42 -29.74 -13.46
C ASN A 343 -11.23 -29.03 -12.11
N ARG A 344 -10.89 -29.79 -11.06
CA ARG A 344 -10.59 -29.27 -9.72
C ARG A 344 -9.67 -28.03 -9.78
N THR A 345 -10.20 -26.90 -9.32
CA THR A 345 -9.56 -25.58 -9.26
C THR A 345 -10.01 -24.87 -7.98
N TYR A 346 -9.62 -23.61 -7.78
CA TYR A 346 -10.10 -22.80 -6.67
C TYR A 346 -11.64 -22.80 -6.60
N ALA A 347 -12.17 -23.10 -5.43
CA ALA A 347 -13.57 -22.81 -5.12
C ALA A 347 -13.78 -21.29 -5.15
N ARG A 348 -15.03 -20.86 -5.31
CA ARG A 348 -15.41 -19.46 -5.41
C ARG A 348 -16.58 -19.19 -4.47
N HIS A 349 -16.46 -18.15 -3.66
CA HIS A 349 -17.54 -17.69 -2.81
C HIS A 349 -17.38 -16.19 -2.53
N ASP A 350 -18.40 -15.62 -1.91
CA ASP A 350 -18.37 -14.24 -1.44
C ASP A 350 -17.92 -14.23 0.03
N VAL A 351 -17.32 -13.11 0.44
CA VAL A 351 -16.82 -12.89 1.80
C VAL A 351 -17.48 -11.63 2.37
N GLU A 352 -18.05 -11.75 3.56
CA GLU A 352 -18.59 -10.63 4.33
C GLU A 352 -17.45 -9.87 5.03
N ILE A 353 -17.41 -8.55 4.87
CA ILE A 353 -16.45 -7.65 5.51
C ILE A 353 -17.12 -6.95 6.70
N LEU A 354 -16.53 -7.07 7.88
CA LEU A 354 -17.00 -6.44 9.10
C LEU A 354 -16.46 -5.01 9.19
N THR A 355 -17.16 -4.08 8.53
CA THR A 355 -16.71 -2.71 8.29
C THR A 355 -16.47 -1.90 9.57
N ASP A 356 -17.22 -2.17 10.63
CA ASP A 356 -17.09 -1.52 11.94
C ASP A 356 -15.88 -2.01 12.76
N LYS A 357 -15.27 -3.13 12.34
CA LYS A 357 -14.14 -3.76 13.03
C LYS A 357 -12.82 -3.63 12.28
N SER A 358 -12.87 -3.45 10.96
CA SER A 358 -11.68 -3.44 10.13
C SER A 358 -10.96 -2.10 10.15
N LEU A 359 -9.63 -2.14 10.24
CA LEU A 359 -8.75 -1.00 10.10
C LEU A 359 -8.16 -0.91 8.68
N TRP A 360 -7.99 -2.04 8.00
CA TRP A 360 -7.32 -2.11 6.70
C TRP A 360 -8.14 -2.83 5.64
N LEU A 361 -8.75 -3.96 5.96
CA LEU A 361 -9.50 -4.76 4.98
C LEU A 361 -10.66 -3.98 4.36
N TYR A 362 -11.39 -3.19 5.14
CA TYR A 362 -12.43 -2.30 4.61
C TYR A 362 -11.86 -1.30 3.62
N ASP A 363 -10.65 -0.79 3.83
CA ASP A 363 -10.00 0.17 2.93
C ASP A 363 -9.49 -0.44 1.64
N VAL A 364 -9.17 -1.73 1.68
CA VAL A 364 -8.79 -2.51 0.52
C VAL A 364 -10.03 -2.83 -0.33
N VAL A 365 -11.11 -3.30 0.30
CA VAL A 365 -12.32 -3.74 -0.42
C VAL A 365 -13.21 -2.56 -0.81
N ALA A 366 -13.30 -1.55 0.06
CA ALA A 366 -14.23 -0.44 0.02
C ALA A 366 -15.70 -0.91 -0.12
N GLY A 367 -16.07 -1.88 0.70
CA GLY A 367 -17.39 -2.50 0.68
C GLY A 367 -17.59 -3.48 1.83
N ASP A 368 -18.84 -3.86 2.06
CA ASP A 368 -19.23 -4.86 3.06
C ASP A 368 -19.14 -6.31 2.54
N THR A 369 -18.85 -6.48 1.26
CA THR A 369 -18.77 -7.79 0.60
C THR A 369 -17.67 -7.78 -0.47
N LEU A 370 -16.83 -8.81 -0.48
CA LEU A 370 -15.93 -9.11 -1.59
C LEU A 370 -16.41 -10.37 -2.31
N ALA A 371 -16.79 -10.22 -3.58
CA ALA A 371 -17.39 -11.31 -4.35
C ALA A 371 -16.37 -12.17 -5.10
N ASN A 372 -16.69 -13.46 -5.27
CA ASN A 372 -15.93 -14.44 -6.08
C ASN A 372 -14.45 -14.61 -5.71
N VAL A 373 -14.11 -14.56 -4.41
CA VAL A 373 -12.73 -14.81 -3.97
C VAL A 373 -12.28 -16.21 -4.37
N SER A 374 -10.99 -16.39 -4.68
CA SER A 374 -10.42 -17.71 -4.94
C SER A 374 -10.08 -18.41 -3.62
N SER A 375 -10.68 -19.58 -3.40
CA SER A 375 -10.58 -20.32 -2.15
C SER A 375 -10.03 -21.74 -2.36
N TRP A 376 -8.99 -22.08 -1.61
CA TRP A 376 -8.37 -23.41 -1.64
C TRP A 376 -7.85 -23.76 -0.24
N HIS A 377 -8.78 -23.97 0.69
CA HIS A 377 -8.43 -24.39 2.03
C HIS A 377 -9.50 -25.30 2.62
N HIS A 378 -9.04 -26.26 3.42
CA HIS A 378 -9.91 -27.08 4.27
C HIS A 378 -9.53 -26.96 5.74
N GLN A 379 -8.41 -26.31 6.05
CA GLN A 379 -8.08 -25.79 7.37
C GLN A 379 -8.62 -24.36 7.53
N GLY A 380 -8.85 -23.92 8.76
CA GLY A 380 -9.36 -22.57 9.01
C GLY A 380 -9.64 -22.29 10.48
N LEU A 381 -10.43 -21.25 10.75
CA LEU A 381 -10.83 -20.86 12.09
C LEU A 381 -12.32 -20.59 12.17
N ALA A 382 -12.89 -20.82 13.36
CA ALA A 382 -14.19 -20.28 13.74
C ALA A 382 -14.00 -19.03 14.62
N PRO A 383 -14.95 -18.07 14.65
CA PRO A 383 -14.82 -16.85 15.45
C PRO A 383 -14.46 -17.07 16.92
N GLU A 384 -15.04 -18.10 17.57
CA GLU A 384 -14.75 -18.41 18.98
C GLU A 384 -13.28 -18.76 19.25
N MET A 385 -12.53 -19.15 18.21
CA MET A 385 -11.12 -19.53 18.32
C MET A 385 -10.17 -18.33 18.40
N LEU A 386 -10.67 -17.12 18.11
CA LEU A 386 -9.91 -15.87 18.22
C LEU A 386 -10.00 -15.27 19.63
N GLU A 387 -10.91 -15.75 20.48
CA GLU A 387 -11.08 -15.25 21.85
C GLU A 387 -9.78 -15.37 22.66
N GLY A 388 -9.38 -14.26 23.31
CA GLY A 388 -8.15 -14.19 24.10
C GLY A 388 -6.87 -13.97 23.30
N THR A 389 -6.96 -13.89 21.96
CA THR A 389 -5.86 -13.41 21.11
C THR A 389 -5.94 -11.89 20.94
N ASP A 390 -4.93 -11.31 20.32
CA ASP A 390 -4.89 -9.90 19.91
C ASP A 390 -5.25 -9.70 18.43
N LEU A 391 -5.98 -10.67 17.85
CA LEU A 391 -6.51 -10.60 16.50
C LEU A 391 -7.96 -10.12 16.52
N THR A 392 -8.26 -9.20 15.61
CA THR A 392 -9.61 -8.74 15.32
C THR A 392 -10.17 -9.54 14.15
N LEU A 393 -11.35 -10.14 14.32
CA LEU A 393 -12.12 -10.71 13.21
C LEU A 393 -12.64 -9.58 12.32
N VAL A 394 -12.27 -9.59 11.05
CA VAL A 394 -12.65 -8.53 10.09
C VAL A 394 -13.36 -9.03 8.85
N ALA A 395 -13.33 -10.34 8.58
CA ALA A 395 -14.13 -10.93 7.52
C ALA A 395 -14.48 -12.39 7.77
N LYS A 396 -15.60 -12.83 7.21
CA LYS A 396 -16.12 -14.18 7.38
C LYS A 396 -16.96 -14.68 6.20
N THR A 397 -17.11 -16.00 6.12
CA THR A 397 -18.11 -16.68 5.30
C THR A 397 -19.10 -17.38 6.23
N THR A 398 -20.40 -17.24 5.97
CA THR A 398 -21.45 -17.94 6.75
C THR A 398 -22.09 -19.03 5.91
N LEU A 399 -22.01 -20.29 6.35
CA LEU A 399 -22.64 -21.43 5.69
C LEU A 399 -23.37 -22.30 6.73
N ASP A 400 -24.63 -22.63 6.46
CA ASP A 400 -25.53 -23.37 7.36
C ASP A 400 -25.53 -22.86 8.83
N GLY A 401 -25.38 -21.53 8.99
CA GLY A 401 -25.33 -20.85 10.28
C GLY A 401 -24.05 -21.09 11.08
N LEU A 402 -22.97 -21.56 10.44
CA LEU A 402 -21.62 -21.54 10.97
C LEU A 402 -20.78 -20.52 10.24
N ASP A 403 -20.02 -19.75 11.01
CA ASP A 403 -19.08 -18.76 10.51
C ASP A 403 -17.70 -19.40 10.38
N ILE A 404 -17.07 -19.21 9.23
CA ILE A 404 -15.65 -19.46 8.99
C ILE A 404 -14.95 -18.11 8.83
N VAL A 405 -13.82 -17.94 9.52
CA VAL A 405 -13.02 -16.72 9.47
C VAL A 405 -12.29 -16.61 8.14
N GLU A 406 -12.50 -15.50 7.44
CA GLU A 406 -11.89 -15.19 6.14
C GLU A 406 -10.87 -14.06 6.20
N GLY A 407 -10.88 -13.27 7.29
CA GLY A 407 -9.94 -12.19 7.47
C GLY A 407 -9.73 -11.84 8.95
N VAL A 408 -8.47 -11.59 9.28
CA VAL A 408 -8.03 -11.13 10.61
C VAL A 408 -7.03 -9.99 10.49
N GLU A 409 -7.04 -9.11 11.48
CA GLU A 409 -6.08 -8.03 11.61
C GLU A 409 -5.44 -8.03 13.00
N LYS A 410 -4.15 -7.71 13.06
CA LYS A 410 -3.44 -7.45 14.32
C LYS A 410 -3.23 -5.95 14.47
N GLN A 411 -4.29 -5.24 14.87
CA GLN A 411 -4.41 -3.77 14.83
C GLN A 411 -3.46 -3.00 15.77
N GLY A 412 -2.67 -3.69 16.60
CA GLY A 412 -1.59 -3.11 17.39
C GLY A 412 -0.25 -3.01 16.64
N LYS A 413 -0.27 -3.12 15.30
CA LYS A 413 0.90 -3.09 14.42
C LYS A 413 0.77 -1.99 13.37
N THR A 414 1.89 -1.60 12.78
CA THR A 414 1.92 -0.64 11.66
C THR A 414 1.03 -1.13 10.51
N PHE A 415 1.21 -2.39 10.10
CA PHE A 415 0.31 -3.08 9.17
C PHE A 415 0.44 -4.59 9.34
N CYS A 416 -0.66 -5.28 9.67
CA CYS A 416 -0.63 -6.73 9.82
C CYS A 416 -2.02 -7.33 9.58
N MET A 417 -2.22 -7.83 8.36
CA MET A 417 -3.50 -8.35 7.89
C MET A 417 -3.33 -9.75 7.29
N GLY A 418 -4.27 -10.64 7.58
CA GLY A 418 -4.34 -11.95 6.97
C GLY A 418 -5.72 -12.20 6.36
N VAL A 419 -5.76 -12.85 5.20
CA VAL A 419 -6.98 -13.34 4.54
C VAL A 419 -6.87 -14.82 4.21
N GLN A 420 -7.99 -15.54 4.21
CA GLN A 420 -8.00 -16.98 4.00
C GLN A 420 -8.06 -17.36 2.51
N PHE A 421 -8.61 -16.47 1.67
CA PHE A 421 -8.62 -16.57 0.22
C PHE A 421 -7.31 -16.09 -0.44
N HIS A 422 -7.24 -16.15 -1.78
CA HIS A 422 -6.01 -15.97 -2.56
C HIS A 422 -6.05 -14.78 -3.53
N PRO A 423 -5.98 -13.52 -3.06
CA PRO A 423 -5.97 -12.37 -3.97
C PRO A 423 -4.78 -12.42 -4.96
N GLU A 424 -3.65 -13.02 -4.58
CA GLU A 424 -2.51 -13.22 -5.47
C GLU A 424 -2.81 -14.10 -6.67
N ASN A 425 -3.78 -15.02 -6.57
CA ASN A 425 -4.14 -15.92 -7.66
C ASN A 425 -4.89 -15.17 -8.77
N ASP A 426 -5.87 -14.35 -8.41
CA ASP A 426 -6.61 -13.55 -9.39
C ASP A 426 -5.70 -12.45 -10.01
N CYS A 427 -4.79 -11.84 -9.23
CA CYS A 427 -3.75 -10.98 -9.78
C CYS A 427 -2.81 -11.75 -10.73
N ALA A 428 -2.35 -12.95 -10.38
CA ALA A 428 -1.48 -13.75 -11.23
C ALA A 428 -2.15 -14.12 -12.55
N ASN A 429 -3.43 -14.46 -12.54
CA ASN A 429 -4.19 -14.73 -13.75
C ASN A 429 -4.18 -13.52 -14.69
N ALA A 430 -4.51 -12.34 -14.18
CA ALA A 430 -4.57 -11.13 -14.98
C ALA A 430 -3.20 -10.60 -15.44
N LEU A 431 -2.19 -10.62 -14.56
CA LEU A 431 -0.92 -9.90 -14.75
C LEU A 431 0.24 -10.78 -15.21
N HIS A 432 0.23 -12.08 -14.88
CA HIS A 432 1.33 -12.99 -15.16
C HIS A 432 0.96 -14.03 -16.23
N ASN A 433 -0.19 -14.69 -16.07
CA ASN A 433 -0.64 -15.77 -16.95
C ASN A 433 -1.23 -15.25 -18.28
N ASN A 434 -1.46 -13.93 -18.39
CA ASN A 434 -2.20 -13.31 -19.48
C ASN A 434 -3.62 -13.90 -19.66
N ASP A 435 -4.28 -14.23 -18.56
CA ASP A 435 -5.65 -14.76 -18.49
C ASP A 435 -6.54 -13.89 -17.59
N PRO A 436 -6.89 -12.66 -18.02
CA PRO A 436 -7.78 -11.80 -17.24
C PRO A 436 -9.20 -12.38 -17.13
N ALA A 437 -9.61 -13.31 -18.01
CA ALA A 437 -10.90 -13.98 -17.92
C ALA A 437 -10.94 -15.02 -16.78
N GLY A 438 -9.78 -15.56 -16.41
CA GLY A 438 -9.61 -16.45 -15.25
C GLY A 438 -9.61 -15.73 -13.90
N ALA A 439 -9.49 -14.41 -13.89
CA ALA A 439 -9.62 -13.59 -12.69
C ALA A 439 -11.10 -13.25 -12.45
N LEU A 440 -11.73 -13.92 -11.49
CA LEU A 440 -13.17 -13.76 -11.21
C LEU A 440 -13.43 -12.84 -10.02
N CYS A 441 -12.47 -12.73 -9.11
CA CYS A 441 -12.46 -11.67 -8.10
C CYS A 441 -11.98 -10.38 -8.76
N ASP A 442 -12.45 -9.22 -8.26
CA ASP A 442 -12.03 -7.92 -8.79
C ASP A 442 -10.50 -7.74 -8.65
N VAL A 443 -9.80 -7.67 -9.79
CA VAL A 443 -8.33 -7.65 -9.85
C VAL A 443 -7.76 -6.36 -9.25
N ASP A 444 -8.47 -5.24 -9.38
CA ASP A 444 -8.01 -3.97 -8.81
C ASP A 444 -8.06 -4.04 -7.28
N ILE A 445 -9.13 -4.63 -6.72
CA ILE A 445 -9.21 -4.91 -5.28
C ILE A 445 -8.11 -5.90 -4.87
N CYS A 446 -7.91 -6.98 -5.63
CA CYS A 446 -6.87 -7.97 -5.34
C CYS A 446 -5.47 -7.34 -5.31
N LEU A 447 -5.17 -6.44 -6.26
CA LEU A 447 -3.90 -5.74 -6.32
C LEU A 447 -3.75 -4.74 -5.16
N THR A 448 -4.84 -4.13 -4.72
CA THR A 448 -4.87 -3.17 -3.60
C THR A 448 -4.37 -3.80 -2.29
N PHE A 449 -4.54 -5.11 -2.07
CA PHE A 449 -3.92 -5.81 -0.94
C PHE A 449 -2.39 -5.66 -0.92
N PHE A 450 -1.76 -5.79 -2.08
CA PHE A 450 -0.31 -5.69 -2.25
C PHE A 450 0.15 -4.24 -2.26
N GLU A 451 -0.60 -3.33 -2.88
CA GLU A 451 -0.31 -1.89 -2.84
C GLU A 451 -0.35 -1.36 -1.40
N THR A 452 -1.28 -1.86 -0.59
CA THR A 452 -1.37 -1.52 0.83
C THR A 452 -0.12 -2.01 1.58
N LEU A 453 0.27 -3.29 1.40
CA LEU A 453 1.53 -3.81 1.97
C LEU A 453 2.74 -2.95 1.56
N VAL A 454 2.88 -2.68 0.26
CA VAL A 454 3.99 -1.87 -0.29
C VAL A 454 3.95 -0.46 0.28
N GLY A 455 2.78 0.14 0.43
CA GLY A 455 2.63 1.50 0.95
C GLY A 455 3.15 1.62 2.38
N TYR A 456 2.73 0.71 3.27
CA TYR A 456 3.22 0.66 4.65
C TYR A 456 4.71 0.31 4.73
N ALA A 457 5.18 -0.64 3.90
CA ALA A 457 6.61 -0.99 3.84
C ALA A 457 7.50 0.17 3.37
N ALA A 458 6.99 1.07 2.53
CA ALA A 458 7.72 2.24 2.06
C ALA A 458 7.78 3.38 3.10
N GLY A 459 7.09 3.27 4.24
CA GLY A 459 6.95 4.37 5.20
C GLY A 459 6.27 5.59 4.60
N LYS A 460 5.30 5.37 3.68
CA LYS A 460 4.49 6.45 3.13
C LYS A 460 3.58 7.04 4.22
N PRO A 461 3.28 8.35 4.18
CA PRO A 461 2.32 8.98 5.07
C PRO A 461 0.98 8.25 5.07
N VAL A 462 0.46 7.93 6.25
CA VAL A 462 -0.84 7.31 6.46
C VAL A 462 -1.87 8.41 6.65
N ILE A 463 -2.80 8.54 5.72
CA ILE A 463 -3.85 9.54 5.75
C ILE A 463 -5.16 8.91 6.22
N GLY A 464 -5.68 9.42 7.35
CA GLY A 464 -6.98 9.04 7.89
C GLY A 464 -8.10 9.81 7.23
N ILE A 465 -9.07 9.12 6.63
CA ILE A 465 -10.30 9.77 6.15
C ILE A 465 -11.38 9.62 7.22
N SER A 466 -11.98 10.74 7.62
CA SER A 466 -13.02 10.80 8.66
C SER A 466 -14.18 9.83 8.39
N TRP A 467 -14.75 9.26 9.45
CA TRP A 467 -15.90 8.35 9.42
C TRP A 467 -17.09 8.87 8.60
N GLY A 468 -17.99 8.07 8.03
CA GLY A 468 -19.21 8.62 7.38
C GLY A 468 -19.00 9.47 6.10
N GLY A 469 -20.10 10.02 5.57
CA GLY A 469 -20.16 10.62 4.22
C GLY A 469 -20.57 9.61 3.13
N ASP A 470 -20.53 10.04 1.86
CA ASP A 470 -20.84 9.18 0.72
C ASP A 470 -19.71 8.14 0.52
N PRO A 471 -20.00 6.82 0.50
CA PRO A 471 -19.01 5.79 0.21
C PRO A 471 -18.29 5.99 -1.14
N ASP A 472 -18.94 6.61 -2.13
CA ASP A 472 -18.30 6.92 -3.41
C ASP A 472 -17.21 8.00 -3.24
N ASP A 473 -17.45 9.04 -2.41
CA ASP A 473 -16.46 10.08 -2.10
C ASP A 473 -15.25 9.49 -1.36
N TYR A 474 -15.51 8.58 -0.43
CA TYR A 474 -14.46 7.85 0.29
C TYR A 474 -13.54 7.09 -0.69
N VAL A 475 -14.12 6.35 -1.64
CA VAL A 475 -13.36 5.61 -2.66
C VAL A 475 -12.55 6.53 -3.56
N ASP A 476 -13.15 7.65 -4.01
CA ASP A 476 -12.44 8.59 -4.87
C ASP A 476 -11.26 9.23 -4.11
N MET A 477 -11.44 9.65 -2.85
CA MET A 477 -10.36 10.15 -2.00
C MET A 477 -9.27 9.12 -1.74
N GLN A 478 -9.63 7.85 -1.53
CA GLN A 478 -8.66 6.77 -1.39
C GLN A 478 -7.73 6.67 -2.61
N ASP A 479 -8.31 6.65 -3.80
CA ASP A 479 -7.55 6.58 -5.05
C ASP A 479 -6.69 7.84 -5.25
N ILE A 480 -7.19 9.03 -4.89
CA ILE A 480 -6.43 10.29 -4.99
C ILE A 480 -5.20 10.26 -4.07
N VAL A 481 -5.37 9.92 -2.78
CA VAL A 481 -4.26 9.86 -1.81
C VAL A 481 -3.20 8.85 -2.26
N ARG A 482 -3.61 7.68 -2.76
CA ARG A 482 -2.69 6.68 -3.31
C ARG A 482 -1.90 7.23 -4.50
N ASN A 483 -2.57 7.95 -5.41
CA ASN A 483 -1.92 8.57 -6.58
C ASN A 483 -0.87 9.61 -6.18
N VAL A 484 -1.10 10.38 -5.12
CA VAL A 484 -0.15 11.40 -4.63
C VAL A 484 0.87 10.85 -3.63
N GLY A 485 0.91 9.53 -3.42
CA GLY A 485 1.97 8.85 -2.67
C GLY A 485 1.72 8.62 -1.18
N GLY A 486 0.47 8.72 -0.72
CA GLY A 486 0.06 8.32 0.63
C GLY A 486 -0.46 6.88 0.73
N VAL A 487 -0.69 6.45 1.96
CA VAL A 487 -1.48 5.28 2.35
C VAL A 487 -2.76 5.79 2.97
N VAL A 488 -3.86 5.04 2.87
CA VAL A 488 -5.16 5.49 3.36
C VAL A 488 -5.67 4.56 4.44
N THR A 489 -6.29 5.12 5.46
CA THR A 489 -7.07 4.37 6.44
C THR A 489 -8.41 5.03 6.75
N HIS A 490 -9.46 4.25 6.97
CA HIS A 490 -10.73 4.76 7.48
C HIS A 490 -10.63 5.06 8.97
N LEU A 491 -11.00 6.27 9.38
CA LEU A 491 -11.12 6.59 10.79
C LEU A 491 -12.47 6.10 11.32
N PRO A 492 -12.51 5.47 12.51
CA PRO A 492 -13.75 5.02 13.11
C PRO A 492 -14.62 6.21 13.54
N GLN A 493 -15.89 5.94 13.81
CA GLN A 493 -16.76 6.92 14.45
C GLN A 493 -16.16 7.39 15.77
N ILE A 494 -15.89 8.69 15.88
CA ILE A 494 -15.35 9.31 17.09
C ILE A 494 -16.49 9.76 18.00
N THR A 495 -16.43 9.39 19.27
CA THR A 495 -17.46 9.72 20.27
C THR A 495 -16.93 10.63 21.39
N SER A 496 -15.61 10.88 21.42
CA SER A 496 -14.97 11.75 22.40
C SER A 496 -13.62 12.28 21.92
N TYR A 497 -13.16 13.38 22.51
CA TYR A 497 -11.84 13.96 22.27
C TYR A 497 -10.69 12.96 22.52
N ASP A 498 -10.72 12.20 23.63
CA ASP A 498 -9.68 11.21 23.93
C ASP A 498 -9.62 10.08 22.89
N GLN A 499 -10.78 9.72 22.31
CA GLN A 499 -10.83 8.76 21.21
C GLN A 499 -10.24 9.36 19.93
N ALA A 500 -10.50 10.65 19.66
CA ALA A 500 -9.90 11.36 18.54
C ALA A 500 -8.37 11.35 18.62
N VAL A 501 -7.80 11.76 19.76
CA VAL A 501 -6.33 11.79 19.96
C VAL A 501 -5.70 10.42 19.68
N LYS A 502 -6.30 9.33 20.18
CA LYS A 502 -5.81 7.95 19.92
C LYS A 502 -5.94 7.52 18.46
N ALA A 503 -6.93 8.03 17.75
CA ALA A 503 -7.08 7.78 16.32
C ALA A 503 -6.01 8.53 15.52
N LEU A 504 -5.70 9.78 15.92
CA LEU A 504 -4.64 10.59 15.32
C LEU A 504 -3.24 10.02 15.52
N GLU A 505 -2.96 9.36 16.66
CA GLU A 505 -1.68 8.64 16.89
C GLU A 505 -1.34 7.55 15.86
N ARG A 506 -2.27 7.19 14.97
CA ARG A 506 -2.14 6.11 13.97
C ARG A 506 -2.03 6.62 12.54
N VAL A 507 -2.15 7.91 12.33
CA VAL A 507 -2.11 8.56 11.03
C VAL A 507 -1.09 9.69 11.09
N ASP A 508 -0.66 10.14 9.93
CA ASP A 508 0.24 11.27 9.78
C ASP A 508 -0.48 12.52 9.24
N GLY A 509 -1.75 12.37 8.86
CA GLY A 509 -2.64 13.47 8.51
C GLY A 509 -4.07 12.98 8.29
N ILE A 510 -5.03 13.91 8.22
CA ILE A 510 -6.44 13.59 8.06
C ILE A 510 -7.14 14.36 6.94
N ILE A 511 -8.15 13.72 6.35
CA ILE A 511 -9.13 14.34 5.47
C ILE A 511 -10.49 14.29 6.17
N VAL A 512 -11.12 15.46 6.33
CA VAL A 512 -12.49 15.56 6.82
C VAL A 512 -13.43 15.82 5.65
N THR A 513 -14.34 14.88 5.40
CA THR A 513 -15.16 14.83 4.17
C THR A 513 -16.32 15.85 4.17
N GLY A 514 -16.87 16.08 2.97
CA GLY A 514 -18.16 16.75 2.79
C GLY A 514 -19.34 15.94 3.35
N GLY A 515 -20.54 16.51 3.33
CA GLY A 515 -21.75 15.82 3.81
C GLY A 515 -22.93 16.74 4.06
N GLU A 516 -23.77 16.32 5.02
CA GLU A 516 -25.00 16.97 5.47
C GLU A 516 -24.80 18.33 6.16
N ASP A 517 -25.90 19.05 6.41
CA ASP A 517 -25.88 20.28 7.21
C ASP A 517 -25.40 20.05 8.64
N ILE A 518 -24.81 21.06 9.28
CA ILE A 518 -24.32 20.99 10.68
C ILE A 518 -25.40 21.46 11.66
N ASN A 519 -25.55 20.75 12.78
CA ASN A 519 -26.47 21.11 13.85
C ASN A 519 -26.19 22.53 14.42
N PRO A 520 -27.15 23.48 14.34
CA PRO A 520 -26.98 24.85 14.83
C PRO A 520 -26.72 25.00 16.33
N ASP A 521 -27.08 23.99 17.12
CA ASP A 521 -26.80 23.99 18.57
C ASP A 521 -25.29 24.08 18.85
N LEU A 522 -24.45 23.60 17.94
CA LEU A 522 -22.98 23.63 18.06
C LEU A 522 -22.38 25.03 17.94
N TYR A 523 -23.07 25.96 17.28
CA TYR A 523 -22.64 27.37 17.15
C TYR A 523 -23.64 28.37 17.75
N GLY A 524 -24.58 27.86 18.57
CA GLY A 524 -25.46 28.64 19.43
C GLY A 524 -26.57 29.40 18.70
N GLU A 525 -27.08 28.85 17.60
CA GLU A 525 -28.16 29.47 16.82
C GLU A 525 -29.45 28.63 16.82
N GLU A 526 -30.58 29.29 16.60
CA GLU A 526 -31.86 28.60 16.41
C GLU A 526 -31.89 27.85 15.08
N HIS A 527 -32.63 26.74 15.03
CA HIS A 527 -32.72 25.90 13.84
C HIS A 527 -33.55 26.61 12.76
N SER A 528 -32.93 26.85 11.61
CA SER A 528 -33.63 27.30 10.41
C SER A 528 -34.63 26.24 9.95
N PRO A 529 -35.84 26.64 9.48
CA PRO A 529 -36.76 25.70 8.84
C PRO A 529 -36.24 25.15 7.50
N LEU A 530 -35.13 25.69 6.98
CA LEU A 530 -34.48 25.30 5.72
C LEU A 530 -33.32 24.31 5.92
N LEU A 531 -33.02 23.90 7.16
CA LEU A 531 -32.02 22.85 7.41
C LEU A 531 -32.40 21.57 6.67
N GLU A 532 -31.47 21.07 5.89
CA GLU A 532 -31.55 19.75 5.27
C GLU A 532 -31.01 18.68 6.24
N ASP A 533 -31.39 17.41 6.04
CA ASP A 533 -30.80 16.24 6.70
C ASP A 533 -30.73 16.25 8.25
N ASN A 534 -31.69 16.91 8.90
CA ASN A 534 -31.84 16.93 10.35
C ASN A 534 -32.28 15.56 10.92
N ASN A 535 -31.30 14.67 11.15
CA ASN A 535 -31.52 13.30 11.60
C ASN A 535 -30.44 12.84 12.62
N ASP A 536 -30.66 11.69 13.26
CA ASP A 536 -29.74 11.14 14.27
C ASP A 536 -28.34 10.82 13.70
N TYR A 537 -28.25 10.43 12.42
CA TYR A 537 -26.96 10.15 11.77
C TYR A 537 -26.10 11.41 11.66
N ARG A 538 -26.70 12.55 11.29
CA ARG A 538 -26.05 13.87 11.28
C ARG A 538 -25.47 14.20 12.65
N ASP A 539 -26.22 14.05 13.74
CA ASP A 539 -25.72 14.39 15.08
C ASP A 539 -24.55 13.51 15.53
N LEU A 540 -24.58 12.22 15.17
CA LEU A 540 -23.46 11.31 15.37
C LEU A 540 -22.22 11.73 14.56
N ARG A 541 -22.42 12.20 13.32
CA ARG A 541 -21.37 12.67 12.43
C ARG A 541 -20.78 13.99 12.92
N ASP A 542 -21.61 14.93 13.34
CA ASP A 542 -21.22 16.19 13.96
C ASP A 542 -20.35 15.96 15.18
N THR A 543 -20.76 15.04 16.07
CA THR A 543 -19.97 14.66 17.25
C THR A 543 -18.61 14.09 16.84
N SER A 544 -18.56 13.26 15.80
CA SER A 544 -17.32 12.66 15.33
C SER A 544 -16.35 13.70 14.77
N ASP A 545 -16.80 14.55 13.86
CA ASP A 545 -15.93 15.55 13.23
C ASP A 545 -15.53 16.67 14.15
N TYR A 546 -16.44 17.13 15.02
CA TYR A 546 -16.09 18.15 16.00
C TYR A 546 -14.93 17.68 16.88
N ASN A 547 -15.01 16.46 17.42
CA ASN A 547 -13.95 15.91 18.25
C ASN A 547 -12.66 15.66 17.46
N LEU A 548 -12.77 15.13 16.23
CA LEU A 548 -11.63 14.85 15.36
C LEU A 548 -10.88 16.13 14.98
N ILE A 549 -11.58 17.14 14.46
CA ILE A 549 -11.00 18.42 14.07
C ILE A 549 -10.42 19.14 15.28
N LYS A 550 -11.14 19.16 16.41
CA LYS A 550 -10.64 19.82 17.62
C LYS A 550 -9.33 19.20 18.09
N ALA A 551 -9.24 17.87 18.12
CA ALA A 551 -8.01 17.16 18.45
C ALA A 551 -6.91 17.44 17.42
N ALA A 552 -7.20 17.39 16.13
CA ALA A 552 -6.22 17.65 15.07
C ALA A 552 -5.62 19.05 15.16
N VAL A 553 -6.44 20.06 15.45
CA VAL A 553 -5.96 21.43 15.70
C VAL A 553 -5.05 21.47 16.93
N ASP A 554 -5.49 20.89 18.04
CA ASP A 554 -4.77 20.96 19.33
C ASP A 554 -3.47 20.14 19.33
N THR A 555 -3.38 19.07 18.54
CA THR A 555 -2.19 18.22 18.40
C THR A 555 -1.32 18.58 17.20
N ASN A 556 -1.68 19.61 16.43
CA ASN A 556 -0.99 20.01 15.21
C ASN A 556 -0.92 18.88 14.16
N GLU A 557 -1.99 18.11 14.03
CA GLU A 557 -2.13 17.08 13.01
C GLU A 557 -2.42 17.73 11.64
N PRO A 558 -1.69 17.39 10.57
CA PRO A 558 -1.99 17.84 9.21
C PRO A 558 -3.43 17.53 8.81
N MET A 559 -4.18 18.53 8.36
CA MET A 559 -5.60 18.38 8.04
C MET A 559 -6.01 19.08 6.74
N LEU A 560 -6.77 18.36 5.91
CA LEU A 560 -7.55 18.91 4.80
C LEU A 560 -9.05 18.72 5.10
N ALA A 561 -9.79 19.82 5.26
CA ALA A 561 -11.22 19.79 5.58
C ALA A 561 -12.05 20.29 4.39
N ILE A 562 -12.95 19.47 3.87
CA ILE A 562 -13.61 19.70 2.58
C ILE A 562 -15.11 19.95 2.77
N CYS A 563 -15.63 21.03 2.19
CA CYS A 563 -17.03 21.45 2.22
C CYS A 563 -17.59 21.49 3.65
N ARG A 564 -18.43 20.52 4.03
CA ARG A 564 -18.90 20.33 5.41
C ARG A 564 -17.73 20.27 6.41
N GLY A 565 -16.63 19.61 6.04
CA GLY A 565 -15.41 19.59 6.84
C GLY A 565 -14.89 21.00 7.15
N MET A 566 -14.83 21.90 6.17
CA MET A 566 -14.43 23.30 6.39
C MET A 566 -15.41 24.02 7.32
N GLN A 567 -16.71 23.78 7.15
CA GLN A 567 -17.74 24.38 8.00
C GLN A 567 -17.63 23.91 9.44
N MET A 568 -17.42 22.61 9.65
CA MET A 568 -17.18 22.05 10.99
C MET A 568 -15.87 22.55 11.56
N PHE A 569 -14.85 22.77 10.74
CA PHE A 569 -13.59 23.36 11.18
C PHE A 569 -13.81 24.78 11.73
N ASN A 570 -14.59 25.60 11.03
CA ASN A 570 -15.01 26.90 11.54
C ASN A 570 -15.78 26.79 12.87
N VAL A 571 -16.74 25.87 12.97
CA VAL A 571 -17.55 25.64 14.19
C VAL A 571 -16.70 25.12 15.36
N ALA A 572 -15.77 24.20 15.13
CA ALA A 572 -14.86 23.66 16.14
C ALA A 572 -13.90 24.72 16.70
N CYS A 573 -13.60 25.75 15.90
CA CYS A 573 -12.89 26.96 16.31
C CYS A 573 -13.81 28.04 16.91
N GLY A 574 -15.10 27.76 17.14
CA GLY A 574 -16.06 28.68 17.78
C GLY A 574 -16.78 29.65 16.82
N GLY A 575 -16.66 29.44 15.52
CA GLY A 575 -17.35 30.23 14.49
C GLY A 575 -18.83 29.85 14.32
N GLY A 576 -19.54 30.62 13.50
CA GLY A 576 -20.93 30.38 13.12
C GLY A 576 -21.10 30.12 11.62
N LEU A 577 -22.28 29.62 11.23
CA LEU A 577 -22.63 29.35 9.83
C LEU A 577 -23.82 30.20 9.39
N ILE A 578 -23.86 30.52 8.10
CA ILE A 578 -25.09 30.92 7.43
C ILE A 578 -25.80 29.61 7.04
N GLN A 579 -27.00 29.40 7.57
CA GLN A 579 -27.75 28.14 7.44
C GLN A 579 -28.41 27.94 6.06
N ASP A 580 -28.67 29.02 5.32
CA ASP A 580 -29.18 28.97 3.94
C ASP A 580 -28.71 30.20 3.16
N LEU A 581 -27.78 29.98 2.23
CA LEU A 581 -27.12 31.03 1.46
C LEU A 581 -28.08 31.78 0.52
N PRO A 582 -29.00 31.15 -0.24
CA PRO A 582 -29.98 31.87 -1.03
C PRO A 582 -30.80 32.87 -0.20
N THR A 583 -31.30 32.46 0.96
CA THR A 583 -32.06 33.33 1.87
C THR A 583 -31.20 34.49 2.38
N TYR A 584 -29.95 34.22 2.77
CA TYR A 584 -29.03 35.25 3.25
C TYR A 584 -28.69 36.31 2.18
N LEU A 585 -28.55 35.89 0.92
CA LEU A 585 -28.26 36.78 -0.21
C LEU A 585 -29.53 37.41 -0.83
N GLU A 586 -30.71 37.20 -0.22
CA GLU A 586 -32.01 37.64 -0.72
C GLU A 586 -32.27 37.18 -2.18
N LYS A 587 -31.93 35.92 -2.48
CA LYS A 587 -32.14 35.26 -3.78
C LYS A 587 -33.18 34.16 -3.69
N GLU A 588 -33.88 33.89 -4.79
CA GLU A 588 -34.72 32.69 -4.88
C GLU A 588 -33.84 31.45 -5.15
N ASP A 589 -34.04 30.39 -4.37
CA ASP A 589 -33.29 29.12 -4.47
C ASP A 589 -33.31 28.51 -5.89
N ALA A 590 -34.46 28.59 -6.57
CA ALA A 590 -34.60 28.08 -7.94
C ALA A 590 -33.71 28.82 -8.97
N GLU A 591 -33.32 30.05 -8.66
CA GLU A 591 -32.50 30.91 -9.52
C GLU A 591 -31.02 30.91 -9.10
N TYR A 592 -30.74 30.68 -7.81
CA TYR A 592 -29.39 30.76 -7.25
C TYR A 592 -28.59 29.48 -7.43
N LYS A 593 -27.89 29.37 -8.56
CA LYS A 593 -27.17 28.15 -8.99
C LYS A 593 -25.65 28.21 -8.88
N VAL A 594 -25.12 29.27 -8.27
CA VAL A 594 -23.67 29.53 -8.18
C VAL A 594 -22.96 28.50 -7.30
N HIS A 595 -23.60 28.11 -6.20
CA HIS A 595 -23.01 27.25 -5.18
C HIS A 595 -23.61 25.83 -5.13
N ARG A 596 -24.78 25.63 -5.76
CA ARG A 596 -25.46 24.32 -5.87
C ARG A 596 -26.38 24.29 -7.10
N ASN A 597 -26.28 23.27 -7.97
CA ASN A 597 -27.03 23.22 -9.26
C ASN A 597 -27.58 21.84 -9.64
N ARG A 598 -28.56 21.33 -8.89
CA ARG A 598 -29.14 20.00 -9.10
C ARG A 598 -29.57 19.76 -10.58
N PRO A 599 -29.21 18.62 -11.21
CA PRO A 599 -28.48 17.46 -10.67
C PRO A 599 -26.94 17.52 -10.85
N ASN A 600 -26.39 18.60 -11.41
CA ASN A 600 -24.97 18.70 -11.74
C ASN A 600 -24.21 19.51 -10.66
N TRP A 601 -22.90 19.35 -10.60
CA TRP A 601 -22.06 20.26 -9.82
C TRP A 601 -22.28 21.71 -10.27
N ALA A 602 -22.45 22.62 -9.30
CA ALA A 602 -22.28 24.03 -9.59
C ALA A 602 -20.79 24.31 -9.82
N ARG A 603 -20.51 25.39 -10.54
CA ARG A 603 -19.15 25.78 -10.93
C ARG A 603 -19.03 27.30 -10.83
N HIS A 604 -17.98 27.76 -10.18
CA HIS A 604 -17.63 29.16 -10.09
C HIS A 604 -16.11 29.32 -9.96
N ASP A 605 -15.63 30.55 -10.09
CA ASP A 605 -14.22 30.88 -9.89
C ASP A 605 -14.01 31.37 -8.45
N ILE A 606 -12.84 31.12 -7.88
CA ILE A 606 -12.44 31.61 -6.56
C ILE A 606 -11.23 32.54 -6.67
N ALA A 607 -11.21 33.56 -5.82
CA ALA A 607 -10.09 34.48 -5.66
C ALA A 607 -9.34 34.15 -4.36
N VAL A 608 -8.03 33.97 -4.46
CA VAL A 608 -7.15 33.60 -3.34
C VAL A 608 -6.34 34.80 -2.88
N GLU A 609 -6.30 35.01 -1.57
CA GLU A 609 -5.52 36.07 -0.93
C GLU A 609 -4.02 35.84 -1.08
N LYS A 610 -3.30 36.91 -1.47
CA LYS A 610 -1.84 36.89 -1.61
C LYS A 610 -1.20 36.72 -0.24
N GLY A 611 -0.26 35.78 -0.13
CA GLY A 611 0.38 35.44 1.14
C GLY A 611 -0.46 34.55 2.05
N SER A 612 -1.48 33.86 1.50
CA SER A 612 -2.00 32.64 2.12
C SER A 612 -0.84 31.64 2.33
N LYS A 613 -0.89 30.88 3.43
CA LYS A 613 0.26 30.08 3.86
C LYS A 613 0.47 28.88 2.95
N TRP A 614 -0.60 28.30 2.41
CA TRP A 614 -0.54 27.12 1.54
C TRP A 614 -1.33 27.31 0.24
N LEU A 615 -2.49 27.96 0.29
CA LEU A 615 -3.44 27.92 -0.84
C LEU A 615 -2.87 28.50 -2.15
N GLU A 616 -2.17 29.65 -2.09
CA GLU A 616 -1.53 30.27 -3.26
C GLU A 616 -0.55 29.33 -3.97
N ASP A 617 0.27 28.59 -3.20
CA ASP A 617 1.24 27.63 -3.73
C ASP A 617 0.56 26.37 -4.29
N ILE A 618 -0.49 25.87 -3.63
CA ILE A 618 -1.25 24.69 -4.06
C ILE A 618 -1.87 24.91 -5.45
N ILE A 619 -2.48 26.09 -5.66
CA ILE A 619 -3.14 26.41 -6.93
C ILE A 619 -2.20 27.05 -7.96
N GLY A 620 -1.00 27.46 -7.55
CA GLY A 620 0.00 28.10 -8.40
C GLY A 620 -0.35 29.55 -8.79
N GLY A 621 -1.12 30.26 -7.96
CA GLY A 621 -1.59 31.61 -8.27
C GLY A 621 -2.63 32.15 -7.29
N THR A 622 -3.30 33.24 -7.68
CA THR A 622 -4.29 33.95 -6.84
C THR A 622 -5.73 33.80 -7.32
N GLU A 623 -5.98 32.95 -8.32
CA GLU A 623 -7.30 32.68 -8.88
C GLU A 623 -7.36 31.22 -9.32
N LEU A 624 -8.47 30.55 -9.06
CA LEU A 624 -8.74 29.19 -9.56
C LEU A 624 -10.13 29.16 -10.18
N ALA A 625 -10.20 28.71 -11.44
CA ALA A 625 -11.44 28.72 -12.21
C ALA A 625 -12.23 27.40 -12.09
N ASN A 626 -13.55 27.50 -12.17
CA ASN A 626 -14.48 26.37 -12.26
C ASN A 626 -14.37 25.29 -11.16
N VAL A 627 -14.17 25.70 -9.91
CA VAL A 627 -14.19 24.75 -8.79
C VAL A 627 -15.54 24.05 -8.69
N ALA A 628 -15.56 22.78 -8.26
CA ALA A 628 -16.78 22.00 -8.07
C ALA A 628 -17.48 22.42 -6.77
N SER A 629 -18.74 22.82 -6.86
CA SER A 629 -19.48 23.35 -5.72
C SER A 629 -20.80 22.61 -5.47
N TRP A 630 -21.03 22.24 -4.21
CA TRP A 630 -22.27 21.61 -3.74
C TRP A 630 -22.60 21.97 -2.29
N HIS A 631 -22.90 23.24 -2.02
CA HIS A 631 -23.23 23.69 -0.66
C HIS A 631 -24.32 24.78 -0.67
N HIS A 632 -25.04 24.85 0.43
CA HIS A 632 -25.98 25.94 0.73
C HIS A 632 -25.75 26.55 2.11
N GLN A 633 -25.02 25.85 3.00
CA GLN A 633 -24.43 26.41 4.20
C GLN A 633 -23.05 26.96 3.86
N VAL A 634 -22.64 28.02 4.55
CA VAL A 634 -21.30 28.62 4.43
C VAL A 634 -20.84 29.19 5.76
N ALA A 635 -19.55 29.41 5.92
CA ALA A 635 -19.02 30.12 7.10
C ALA A 635 -19.59 31.54 7.18
N ASN A 636 -20.03 31.97 8.37
CA ASN A 636 -20.52 33.32 8.59
C ASN A 636 -19.32 34.29 8.70
N PRO A 637 -19.19 35.29 7.79
CA PRO A 637 -18.05 36.21 7.79
C PRO A 637 -17.99 37.10 9.04
N GLU A 638 -19.10 37.31 9.75
CA GLU A 638 -19.14 38.07 11.02
C GLU A 638 -18.73 37.22 12.24
N ARG A 639 -18.66 35.89 12.07
CA ARG A 639 -18.39 34.92 13.14
C ARG A 639 -17.41 33.84 12.66
N VAL A 640 -16.26 34.24 12.12
CA VAL A 640 -15.18 33.30 11.80
C VAL A 640 -14.54 32.78 13.09
N GLY A 641 -14.23 31.49 13.12
CA GLY A 641 -13.63 30.80 14.28
C GLY A 641 -12.26 31.37 14.69
N GLU A 642 -11.92 31.20 15.97
CA GLU A 642 -10.68 31.69 16.54
C GLU A 642 -9.45 31.02 15.90
N GLY A 643 -8.47 31.83 15.51
CA GLY A 643 -7.22 31.38 14.88
C GLY A 643 -7.32 31.08 13.39
N LEU A 644 -8.52 31.11 12.80
CA LEU A 644 -8.71 30.94 11.36
C LEU A 644 -8.42 32.24 10.60
N THR A 645 -7.71 32.09 9.50
CA THR A 645 -7.48 33.14 8.50
C THR A 645 -8.30 32.80 7.26
N VAL A 646 -9.18 33.71 6.83
CA VAL A 646 -9.88 33.57 5.56
C VAL A 646 -8.91 33.87 4.43
N VAL A 647 -8.81 32.97 3.45
CA VAL A 647 -7.81 33.07 2.37
C VAL A 647 -8.38 32.91 0.97
N SER A 648 -9.68 32.67 0.83
CA SER A 648 -10.33 32.59 -0.47
C SER A 648 -11.79 33.01 -0.43
N TYR A 649 -12.25 33.61 -1.51
CA TYR A 649 -13.62 34.04 -1.69
C TYR A 649 -14.19 33.63 -3.05
N GLY A 650 -15.48 33.30 -3.08
CA GLY A 650 -16.27 33.13 -4.30
C GLY A 650 -16.65 34.48 -4.94
N PRO A 651 -17.34 34.47 -6.10
CA PRO A 651 -17.69 35.67 -6.85
C PRO A 651 -18.70 36.59 -6.13
N ASP A 652 -19.34 36.08 -5.09
CA ASP A 652 -20.36 36.70 -4.25
C ASP A 652 -19.87 36.98 -2.82
N GLU A 653 -18.54 37.02 -2.62
CA GLU A 653 -17.88 37.24 -1.31
C GLU A 653 -18.12 36.13 -0.27
N VAL A 654 -18.66 34.98 -0.70
CA VAL A 654 -18.72 33.77 0.12
C VAL A 654 -17.32 33.28 0.44
N ILE A 655 -17.08 32.88 1.69
CA ILE A 655 -15.80 32.31 2.12
C ILE A 655 -15.63 30.92 1.50
N GLU A 656 -14.56 30.75 0.73
CA GLU A 656 -14.26 29.51 0.00
C GLU A 656 -13.08 28.73 0.58
N ALA A 657 -12.24 29.37 1.41
CA ALA A 657 -11.18 28.67 2.13
C ALA A 657 -10.74 29.40 3.40
N VAL A 658 -10.34 28.61 4.39
CA VAL A 658 -9.77 29.07 5.67
C VAL A 658 -8.50 28.29 6.01
N GLU A 659 -7.56 28.94 6.68
CA GLU A 659 -6.31 28.34 7.15
C GLU A 659 -6.16 28.55 8.66
N TYR A 660 -5.74 27.51 9.39
CA TYR A 660 -5.24 27.66 10.75
C TYR A 660 -3.71 27.72 10.72
N GLN A 661 -3.18 28.91 10.45
CA GLN A 661 -1.78 29.12 10.09
C GLN A 661 -0.77 28.84 11.23
N ALA A 662 -1.24 28.68 12.46
CA ALA A 662 -0.41 28.26 13.59
C ALA A 662 0.02 26.78 13.51
N ASN A 663 -0.73 25.95 12.77
CA ASN A 663 -0.38 24.56 12.53
C ASN A 663 0.55 24.40 11.32
N ASP A 664 1.18 23.23 11.19
CA ASP A 664 2.06 22.89 10.07
C ASP A 664 1.29 22.75 8.75
N PHE A 665 0.09 22.18 8.80
CA PHE A 665 -0.88 22.14 7.70
C PHE A 665 -2.31 22.00 8.23
N SER A 666 -3.18 22.99 8.01
CA SER A 666 -4.59 22.89 8.38
C SER A 666 -5.42 23.79 7.47
N LEU A 667 -5.85 23.21 6.35
CA LEU A 667 -6.55 23.90 5.27
C LEU A 667 -8.00 23.41 5.19
N GLY A 668 -8.93 24.34 5.25
CA GLY A 668 -10.34 24.10 4.94
C GLY A 668 -10.71 24.72 3.60
N VAL A 669 -11.39 23.98 2.73
CA VAL A 669 -11.93 24.45 1.45
C VAL A 669 -13.42 24.17 1.37
N GLN A 670 -14.21 25.09 0.81
CA GLN A 670 -15.67 24.97 0.73
C GLN A 670 -16.10 24.19 -0.52
N PHE A 671 -15.35 24.32 -1.62
CA PHE A 671 -15.49 23.53 -2.83
C PHE A 671 -14.94 22.09 -2.68
N HIS A 672 -15.15 21.26 -3.69
CA HIS A 672 -14.83 19.83 -3.70
C HIS A 672 -13.68 19.49 -4.66
N PRO A 673 -12.40 19.59 -4.26
CA PRO A 673 -11.26 19.21 -5.11
C PRO A 673 -11.30 17.73 -5.52
N GLU A 674 -11.87 16.85 -4.69
CA GLU A 674 -12.03 15.42 -4.97
C GLU A 674 -12.85 15.14 -6.24
N ALA A 675 -13.79 16.04 -6.60
CA ALA A 675 -14.71 15.83 -7.72
C ALA A 675 -14.00 15.81 -9.10
N ASP A 676 -12.84 16.47 -9.21
CA ASP A 676 -12.09 16.60 -10.46
C ASP A 676 -10.71 15.90 -10.41
N ALA A 677 -10.19 15.56 -9.22
CA ALA A 677 -8.82 15.08 -9.02
C ALA A 677 -8.47 13.76 -9.74
N LEU A 678 -9.41 12.84 -9.89
CA LEU A 678 -9.16 11.57 -10.62
C LEU A 678 -9.22 11.71 -12.15
N GLY A 679 -9.64 12.86 -12.66
CA GLY A 679 -9.86 13.08 -14.09
C GLY A 679 -11.05 12.30 -14.65
N GLY A 680 -11.68 12.86 -15.68
CA GLY A 680 -12.80 12.24 -16.39
C GLY A 680 -13.54 13.23 -17.29
N ASP A 681 -14.50 12.75 -18.09
CA ASP A 681 -15.28 13.58 -19.03
C ASP A 681 -16.04 14.74 -18.34
N SER A 682 -16.28 14.63 -17.02
CA SER A 682 -16.93 15.64 -16.19
C SER A 682 -15.97 16.57 -15.45
N ALA A 683 -14.65 16.33 -15.51
CA ALA A 683 -13.66 17.18 -14.85
C ALA A 683 -13.56 18.51 -15.60
N VAL A 684 -13.71 19.62 -14.87
CA VAL A 684 -13.68 20.97 -15.45
C VAL A 684 -12.49 21.76 -14.91
N CYS A 685 -12.18 21.62 -13.61
CA CYS A 685 -10.89 22.06 -13.07
C CYS A 685 -9.77 21.13 -13.54
N ASP A 686 -8.55 21.64 -13.64
CA ASP A 686 -7.36 20.85 -13.93
C ASP A 686 -7.19 19.75 -12.86
N PRO A 687 -7.25 18.45 -13.22
CA PRO A 687 -7.06 17.36 -12.27
C PRO A 687 -5.72 17.42 -11.53
N ALA A 688 -4.67 17.96 -12.16
CA ALA A 688 -3.38 18.11 -11.51
C ALA A 688 -3.44 19.13 -10.35
N ILE A 689 -4.12 20.26 -10.55
CA ILE A 689 -4.33 21.25 -9.50
C ILE A 689 -5.22 20.67 -8.39
N ALA A 690 -6.28 19.94 -8.75
CA ALA A 690 -7.13 19.27 -7.77
C ALA A 690 -6.36 18.23 -6.93
N GLN A 691 -5.43 17.49 -7.53
CA GLN A 691 -4.54 16.59 -6.79
C GLN A 691 -3.55 17.32 -5.87
N ASN A 692 -3.15 18.56 -6.17
CA ASN A 692 -2.20 19.31 -5.34
C ASN A 692 -2.71 19.53 -3.90
N PHE A 693 -4.03 19.61 -3.68
CA PHE A 693 -4.60 19.72 -2.33
C PHE A 693 -4.26 18.49 -1.46
N PHE A 694 -4.37 17.30 -2.05
CA PHE A 694 -4.05 16.04 -1.39
C PHE A 694 -2.55 15.81 -1.31
N ALA A 695 -1.79 16.21 -2.35
CA ALA A 695 -0.34 16.14 -2.36
C ALA A 695 0.27 17.03 -1.27
N ALA A 696 -0.29 18.23 -1.04
CA ALA A 696 0.13 19.11 0.03
C ALA A 696 -0.11 18.47 1.41
N LEU A 697 -1.28 17.87 1.64
CA LEU A 697 -1.54 17.11 2.87
C LEU A 697 -0.49 16.00 3.07
N VAL A 698 -0.28 15.15 2.06
CA VAL A 698 0.70 14.04 2.12
C VAL A 698 2.13 14.53 2.32
N GLN A 699 2.50 15.69 1.77
CA GLN A 699 3.82 16.27 1.95
C GLN A 699 4.03 16.75 3.40
N HIS A 700 3.00 17.30 4.03
CA HIS A 700 3.04 17.79 5.41
C HIS A 700 2.82 16.70 6.46
N ALA A 701 2.30 15.54 6.06
CA ALA A 701 2.05 14.37 6.89
C ALA A 701 3.31 13.54 7.16
N LYS A 702 4.43 14.15 7.58
CA LYS A 702 5.73 13.45 7.74
C LYS A 702 6.52 13.79 8.99
#